data_AF-A0A538QTQ4-F1
#
_entry.id   AF-A0A538QTQ4-F1
#
_cell.length_a   1.000
_cell.length_b   1.000
_cell.length_c   1.000
_cell.angle_alpha   90.00
_cell.angle_beta   90.00
_cell.angle_gamma   90.00
#
_symmetry.space_group_name_H-M   'P 1'
#
loop_
_entity.id
_entity.type
_entity.pdbx_description
1 polymer ?
#
loop_
_entity_poly.entity_id
_entity_poly.type
_entity_poly.pdbx_seq_one_letter_code
_entity_poly.pdbx_strand_id
1 'polypeptide(L)'
;MGAERGSARTTQSPRGPLALAAAIALAAGCGDSPPGRTFYQRNIEPILVQKCAGNTSGCHSTNTDDPFQFAAGNLDVTSFANVQKRRDVLAPFGAYAYPLLLIKAVPTGALKLYYDGVFRDLEVQHSGGPILDVNSDAFFTLQNWLQNGATENGLKPATPPQTGSGSCSHSIPSGFNKATYVTAMTQGSFDAFKSTVQPILTKHGCTAGSCHGAPQSDFYITCGGTDDEAAFNFSQAWSFVNAPVEDSQILRVPLAVGAGGRGHTGGDQFASTSDTDYAAIRTWATLAGKLDFAAGDPVKQFFASYVQPLLLVRGCSFQACHSPAATNDFKLRSGTQGFFSAVALEKNYELLRNDFMALEFPDARRGRAVAKALLANGPAGVLHRGGPVLEQPGKPSDPAACGAFNPMTSGPFCTLQEWVNRERAALAGQVTPMASGDPIAIVYVQRPSNTTAPDRLSFDTFGGGAELRAAATTFAAGQQITPVSVGGSTLLSGGCGLGGNADVQAPDVASDGDRVVFAARAQAADPLGVYLVRLGDPATCVRVTPPAADSNGLKVHNFDPAFSPDGKWIVFASTRGKAGATTSRKRLLPQSDLWRVAVNGTTVDQNSYEQVTFLSNSEVGPQFMREGRITMTTEKVSDGFYQLSGRRINWDRTDYHPLLAQRAISPYASLTDLTQTRPSVGYASATDIREGADGNFLLILSDLRPDGAPVSPGAAGALGIFNRSIGPFEQGRADTGYLAALRLVDAASATGHTGARAGYRAPVSLPGGEVMVSYASDLSTGSFQTVAIDPRTANRTVLLTGGAAGTAQVDAVLAYKYPPRALYDNRRQLVFGGNAGGDPGHAVVHMPDAPLVFTLLTGNLRRGRPVDAFRKARFLAIYSEGLCPGNCTRGGNGIFENRQLLGTAPLADDGSVRVQVPSQTGVVLELQDGNHSTVVKMGEEHQLGPGEQISMGIAQPLFDAVCAGCHGSITGHEVDVRVSADALTGASASVSAGATPVQIGP
;
A
#
# COMPACT_ATOMS: atom_id res chain seq x y z
N MET A 1 -11.44 32.29 72.97
CA MET A 1 -10.45 32.92 73.88
C MET A 1 -9.79 34.04 73.10
N GLY A 2 -10.25 35.28 73.30
CA GLY A 2 -9.43 36.36 73.85
C GLY A 2 -8.91 37.25 72.71
N ALA A 3 -9.61 38.35 72.39
CA ALA A 3 -9.31 39.73 72.84
C ALA A 3 -8.27 40.43 71.93
N GLU A 4 -8.69 41.40 71.11
CA GLU A 4 -8.63 42.87 71.34
C GLU A 4 -7.36 43.52 70.76
N ARG A 5 -7.47 44.39 69.74
CA ARG A 5 -7.59 45.87 69.74
C ARG A 5 -6.25 46.62 69.69
N GLY A 6 -6.21 47.66 68.84
CA GLY A 6 -5.39 48.88 69.00
C GLY A 6 -4.55 49.23 67.76
N SER A 7 -4.92 50.24 66.95
CA SER A 7 -4.65 51.69 67.16
C SER A 7 -3.25 52.07 66.62
N ALA A 8 -2.96 53.15 65.87
CA ALA A 8 -3.71 54.28 65.32
C ALA A 8 -2.75 55.14 64.45
N ARG A 9 -3.34 55.95 63.53
CA ARG A 9 -3.02 57.38 63.19
C ARG A 9 -1.60 57.71 62.64
N THR A 10 -1.34 58.65 61.71
CA THR A 10 -2.04 59.87 61.26
C THR A 10 -1.31 60.54 60.08
N THR A 11 -2.03 61.47 59.42
CA THR A 11 -1.56 62.72 58.72
C THR A 11 -0.92 62.59 57.33
N GLN A 12 -1.15 63.45 56.33
CA GLN A 12 -1.76 64.79 56.21
C GLN A 12 -2.06 65.03 54.70
N SER A 13 -3.09 65.82 54.36
CA SER A 13 -3.25 66.42 53.01
C SER A 13 -2.54 67.79 52.94
N PRO A 14 -2.29 68.39 51.75
CA PRO A 14 -3.32 69.27 51.16
C PRO A 14 -3.33 69.48 49.62
N ARG A 15 -4.52 69.91 49.14
CA ARG A 15 -4.83 70.87 48.04
C ARG A 15 -4.58 70.52 46.55
N GLY A 16 -5.65 70.63 45.73
CA GLY A 16 -5.70 70.56 44.25
C GLY A 16 -5.22 71.84 43.53
N PRO A 17 -5.68 72.23 42.31
CA PRO A 17 -6.86 71.80 41.53
C PRO A 17 -6.64 71.66 39.98
N LEU A 18 -7.74 71.51 39.21
CA LEU A 18 -7.89 71.54 37.72
C LEU A 18 -7.36 70.32 36.94
N ALA A 19 -7.90 69.91 35.79
CA ALA A 19 -9.18 70.03 35.10
C ALA A 19 -9.07 69.12 33.85
N LEU A 20 -10.22 68.84 33.24
CA LEU A 20 -10.43 68.43 31.85
C LEU A 20 -10.48 66.93 31.49
N ALA A 21 -11.49 66.66 30.66
CA ALA A 21 -12.09 65.40 30.28
C ALA A 21 -11.28 64.57 29.26
N ALA A 22 -11.44 63.25 29.33
CA ALA A 22 -11.54 62.38 28.15
C ALA A 22 -12.21 61.06 28.54
N ALA A 23 -13.41 60.82 28.03
CA ALA A 23 -14.08 59.54 28.10
C ALA A 23 -13.40 58.55 27.13
N ILE A 24 -12.77 57.50 27.67
CA ILE A 24 -12.47 56.28 26.94
C ILE A 24 -13.02 55.13 27.77
N ALA A 25 -14.09 54.53 27.28
CA ALA A 25 -14.66 53.31 27.82
C ALA A 25 -13.69 52.15 27.53
N LEU A 26 -12.87 51.79 28.53
CA LEU A 26 -12.18 50.50 28.58
C LEU A 26 -13.14 49.49 29.22
N ALA A 27 -13.73 48.63 28.40
CA ALA A 27 -14.29 47.37 28.88
C ALA A 27 -13.12 46.41 29.21
N ALA A 28 -12.45 46.66 30.33
CA ALA A 28 -11.51 45.73 30.92
C ALA A 28 -12.29 44.75 31.82
N GLY A 29 -12.82 43.69 31.22
CA GLY A 29 -13.24 42.50 31.96
C GLY A 29 -12.02 41.73 32.44
N CYS A 30 -11.37 42.20 33.50
CA CYS A 30 -10.31 41.46 34.18
C CYS A 30 -10.95 40.39 35.08
N GLY A 31 -10.90 39.14 34.65
CA GLY A 31 -11.02 38.00 35.56
C GLY A 31 -9.64 37.69 36.15
N ASP A 32 -9.49 37.89 37.46
CA ASP A 32 -8.27 37.59 38.22
C ASP A 32 -7.82 36.14 37.96
N SER A 33 -6.71 35.97 37.25
CA SER A 33 -6.12 34.67 36.93
C SER A 33 -4.90 34.40 37.80
N PRO A 34 -4.74 33.18 38.35
CA PRO A 34 -3.48 32.75 38.96
C PRO A 34 -2.34 32.85 37.93
N PRO A 35 -1.17 33.41 38.29
CA PRO A 35 -0.04 33.51 37.37
C PRO A 35 0.44 32.12 36.92
N GLY A 36 0.74 31.98 35.62
CA GLY A 36 1.47 30.83 35.08
C GLY A 36 0.67 29.75 34.33
N ARG A 37 -0.66 29.86 34.17
CA ARG A 37 -1.44 28.91 33.34
C ARG A 37 -1.82 29.46 31.97
N THR A 38 -1.81 28.63 30.94
CA THR A 38 -2.21 28.98 29.56
C THR A 38 -3.73 28.87 29.36
N PHE A 39 -4.25 29.39 28.23
CA PHE A 39 -5.67 29.22 27.90
C PHE A 39 -6.04 27.74 27.80
N TYR A 40 -5.17 26.94 27.16
CA TYR A 40 -5.33 25.49 27.07
C TYR A 40 -5.49 24.84 28.45
N GLN A 41 -4.55 25.10 29.37
CA GLN A 41 -4.56 24.49 30.71
C GLN A 41 -5.81 24.84 31.53
N ARG A 42 -6.36 26.05 31.33
CA ARG A 42 -7.56 26.49 32.06
C ARG A 42 -8.85 25.95 31.46
N ASN A 43 -8.98 25.99 30.13
CA ASN A 43 -10.28 25.83 29.48
C ASN A 43 -10.42 24.54 28.67
N ILE A 44 -9.32 23.94 28.21
CA ILE A 44 -9.33 22.83 27.26
C ILE A 44 -8.89 21.54 27.92
N GLU A 45 -7.74 21.56 28.59
CA GLU A 45 -7.17 20.39 29.28
C GLU A 45 -8.17 19.74 30.26
N PRO A 46 -8.93 20.47 31.10
CA PRO A 46 -9.90 19.83 31.99
C PRO A 46 -10.99 19.08 31.24
N ILE A 47 -11.45 19.60 30.10
CA ILE A 47 -12.47 18.95 29.27
C ILE A 47 -11.91 17.65 28.70
N LEU A 48 -10.74 17.72 28.06
CA LEU A 48 -10.14 16.55 27.41
C LEU A 48 -9.76 15.47 28.43
N VAL A 49 -9.14 15.83 29.54
CA VAL A 49 -8.76 14.87 30.58
C VAL A 49 -10.00 14.26 31.22
N GLN A 50 -11.01 15.05 31.61
CA GLN A 50 -12.19 14.51 32.28
C GLN A 50 -13.03 13.65 31.34
N LYS A 51 -13.26 14.09 30.09
CA LYS A 51 -14.20 13.44 29.16
C LYS A 51 -13.55 12.36 28.31
N CYS A 52 -12.31 12.56 27.86
CA CYS A 52 -11.66 11.66 26.91
C CYS A 52 -10.68 10.69 27.57
N ALA A 53 -9.95 11.07 28.62
CA ALA A 53 -9.03 10.17 29.33
C ALA A 53 -9.68 9.50 30.55
N GLY A 54 -10.36 10.27 31.40
CA GLY A 54 -10.93 9.79 32.67
C GLY A 54 -12.23 9.00 32.54
N ASN A 55 -13.10 9.34 31.59
CA ASN A 55 -14.44 8.74 31.47
C ASN A 55 -14.52 7.51 30.55
N THR A 56 -13.45 7.17 29.83
CA THR A 56 -13.42 6.15 28.77
C THR A 56 -12.51 4.95 29.09
N SER A 57 -12.28 4.66 30.37
CA SER A 57 -11.34 3.62 30.83
C SER A 57 -9.86 3.92 30.50
N GLY A 58 -9.46 5.19 30.32
CA GLY A 58 -8.06 5.55 30.07
C GLY A 58 -7.63 5.53 28.59
N CYS A 59 -8.56 5.48 27.63
CA CYS A 59 -8.25 5.32 26.21
C CYS A 59 -7.27 6.38 25.65
N HIS A 60 -7.38 7.64 26.07
CA HIS A 60 -6.57 8.75 25.55
C HIS A 60 -5.50 9.24 26.53
N SER A 61 -4.92 8.31 27.30
CA SER A 61 -3.78 8.56 28.18
C SER A 61 -2.79 7.42 28.06
N THR A 62 -1.51 7.75 28.00
CA THR A 62 -0.43 6.76 28.02
C THR A 62 -0.22 6.23 29.45
N ASN A 63 0.22 4.97 29.55
CA ASN A 63 0.71 4.39 30.80
C ASN A 63 2.24 4.48 30.82
N THR A 64 2.84 5.00 31.89
CA THR A 64 4.30 5.12 32.02
C THR A 64 5.00 3.76 32.09
N ASP A 65 4.29 2.71 32.51
CA ASP A 65 4.83 1.35 32.57
C ASP A 65 4.72 0.61 31.23
N ASP A 66 3.99 1.16 30.25
CA ASP A 66 3.94 0.62 28.90
C ASP A 66 5.16 1.10 28.08
N PRO A 67 6.07 0.19 27.67
CA PRO A 67 7.26 0.56 26.91
C PRO A 67 6.94 1.13 25.52
N PHE A 68 5.71 0.98 25.01
CA PHE A 68 5.28 1.53 23.73
C PHE A 68 4.45 2.80 23.87
N GLN A 69 4.20 3.28 25.10
CA GLN A 69 3.37 4.45 25.37
C GLN A 69 2.08 4.45 24.52
N PHE A 70 1.33 3.36 24.54
CA PHE A 70 0.10 3.24 23.78
C PHE A 70 -1.00 4.14 24.37
N ALA A 71 -1.70 4.81 23.46
CA ALA A 71 -2.99 5.43 23.71
C ALA A 71 -3.90 5.11 22.51
N ALA A 72 -5.16 4.80 22.76
CA ALA A 72 -6.13 4.45 21.72
C ALA A 72 -6.23 5.57 20.67
N GLY A 73 -6.23 5.14 19.41
CA GLY A 73 -6.23 6.07 18.27
C GLY A 73 -4.96 6.90 18.15
N ASN A 74 -3.86 6.55 18.84
CA ASN A 74 -2.58 7.26 18.89
C ASN A 74 -2.74 8.74 19.29
N LEU A 75 -3.64 9.00 20.25
CA LEU A 75 -3.95 10.33 20.75
C LEU A 75 -3.90 10.32 22.28
N ASP A 76 -2.94 11.05 22.83
CA ASP A 76 -2.83 11.33 24.26
C ASP A 76 -3.26 12.78 24.52
N VAL A 77 -4.24 12.97 25.39
CA VAL A 77 -4.84 14.28 25.68
C VAL A 77 -4.40 14.88 27.02
N THR A 78 -3.43 14.27 27.70
CA THR A 78 -3.00 14.65 29.06
C THR A 78 -2.14 15.92 29.10
N SER A 79 -1.69 16.43 27.96
CA SER A 79 -0.92 17.67 27.87
C SER A 79 -1.08 18.35 26.51
N PHE A 80 -0.81 19.66 26.44
CA PHE A 80 -0.82 20.40 25.17
C PHE A 80 0.12 19.78 24.14
N ALA A 81 1.37 19.49 24.54
CA ALA A 81 2.39 18.94 23.65
C ALA A 81 1.95 17.61 23.03
N ASN A 82 1.32 16.72 23.80
CA ASN A 82 0.82 15.45 23.31
C ASN A 82 -0.34 15.62 22.33
N VAL A 83 -1.30 16.49 22.63
CA VAL A 83 -2.42 16.80 21.71
C VAL A 83 -1.89 17.36 20.39
N GLN A 84 -0.88 18.23 20.43
CA GLN A 84 -0.30 18.82 19.22
C GLN A 84 0.46 17.84 18.33
N LYS A 85 0.80 16.62 18.80
CA LYS A 85 1.35 15.58 17.92
C LYS A 85 0.34 15.14 16.84
N ARG A 86 -0.95 15.34 17.08
CA ARG A 86 -2.06 14.89 16.21
C ARG A 86 -2.83 16.04 15.58
N ARG A 87 -2.13 17.00 14.96
CA ARG A 87 -2.75 18.11 14.23
C ARG A 87 -3.79 17.65 13.20
N ASP A 88 -3.61 16.47 12.62
CA ASP A 88 -4.52 15.81 11.68
C ASP A 88 -5.93 15.54 12.22
N VAL A 89 -6.14 15.56 13.55
CA VAL A 89 -7.47 15.40 14.16
C VAL A 89 -8.06 16.71 14.70
N LEU A 90 -7.27 17.78 14.73
CA LEU A 90 -7.62 19.08 15.33
C LEU A 90 -8.12 20.10 14.32
N ALA A 91 -7.82 19.93 13.03
CA ALA A 91 -8.28 20.81 11.98
C ALA A 91 -9.43 20.16 11.17
N PRO A 92 -10.37 20.96 10.63
CA PRO A 92 -11.22 20.51 9.52
C PRO A 92 -10.34 20.09 8.34
N PHE A 93 -10.75 19.06 7.60
CA PHE A 93 -9.98 18.54 6.48
C PHE A 93 -10.89 18.16 5.32
N GLY A 94 -10.51 18.54 4.12
CA GLY A 94 -11.23 18.22 2.88
C GLY A 94 -12.72 18.55 2.95
N ALA A 95 -13.58 17.57 2.69
CA ALA A 95 -15.04 17.71 2.75
C ALA A 95 -15.62 17.94 4.15
N TYR A 96 -14.86 17.67 5.22
CA TYR A 96 -15.35 17.74 6.59
C TYR A 96 -15.21 19.16 7.15
N ALA A 97 -16.35 19.77 7.52
CA ALA A 97 -16.39 21.10 8.12
C ALA A 97 -15.97 21.13 9.61
N TYR A 98 -15.93 19.96 10.24
CA TYR A 98 -15.57 19.81 11.66
C TYR A 98 -14.28 18.97 11.78
N PRO A 99 -13.42 19.26 12.77
CA PRO A 99 -12.29 18.40 13.11
C PRO A 99 -12.72 17.00 13.53
N LEU A 100 -11.88 16.00 13.22
CA LEU A 100 -12.15 14.60 13.57
C LEU A 100 -12.36 14.41 15.08
N LEU A 101 -11.65 15.16 15.92
CA LEU A 101 -11.82 15.13 17.37
C LEU A 101 -13.29 15.36 17.79
N LEU A 102 -13.95 16.38 17.25
CA LEU A 102 -15.35 16.66 17.57
C LEU A 102 -16.30 15.62 16.97
N ILE A 103 -16.05 15.22 15.72
CA ILE A 103 -16.88 14.24 15.02
C ILE A 103 -16.94 12.91 15.78
N LYS A 104 -15.81 12.47 16.33
CA LYS A 104 -15.71 11.24 17.13
C LYS A 104 -16.22 11.41 18.57
N ALA A 105 -16.28 12.64 19.09
CA ALA A 105 -16.68 12.87 20.48
C ALA A 105 -18.20 12.92 20.70
N VAL A 106 -18.99 13.12 19.64
CA VAL A 106 -20.46 13.29 19.72
C VAL A 106 -21.22 12.08 19.18
N PRO A 107 -22.55 11.95 19.43
CA PRO A 107 -23.35 10.88 18.84
C PRO A 107 -23.28 10.87 17.31
N THR A 108 -23.23 9.68 16.73
CA THR A 108 -23.37 9.44 15.28
C THR A 108 -24.63 10.14 14.76
N GLY A 109 -24.50 10.91 13.68
CA GLY A 109 -25.57 11.70 13.08
C GLY A 109 -25.84 13.06 13.72
N ALA A 110 -25.19 13.41 14.83
CA ALA A 110 -25.37 14.72 15.48
C ALA A 110 -24.74 15.88 14.68
N LEU A 111 -23.77 15.58 13.82
CA LEU A 111 -23.15 16.53 12.90
C LEU A 111 -23.46 16.14 11.46
N LYS A 112 -23.44 17.13 10.56
CA LYS A 112 -23.73 16.95 9.14
C LYS A 112 -22.56 17.40 8.27
N LEU A 113 -22.39 16.73 7.14
CA LEU A 113 -21.51 17.14 6.05
C LEU A 113 -22.36 17.64 4.88
N TYR A 114 -21.88 18.65 4.16
CA TYR A 114 -22.50 19.12 2.93
C TYR A 114 -21.89 18.38 1.75
N TYR A 115 -22.69 17.88 0.81
CA TYR A 115 -22.25 17.23 -0.42
C TYR A 115 -23.30 17.42 -1.51
N ASP A 116 -22.90 18.05 -2.62
CA ASP A 116 -23.72 18.22 -3.83
C ASP A 116 -25.14 18.74 -3.54
N GLY A 117 -25.25 19.90 -2.88
CA GLY A 117 -26.55 20.51 -2.57
C GLY A 117 -27.23 19.99 -1.30
N VAL A 118 -26.75 18.89 -0.70
CA VAL A 118 -27.47 18.17 0.35
C VAL A 118 -26.64 18.03 1.62
N PHE A 119 -27.26 18.26 2.78
CA PHE A 119 -26.69 17.91 4.07
C PHE A 119 -26.95 16.45 4.42
N ARG A 120 -25.89 15.72 4.78
CA ARG A 120 -25.93 14.30 5.14
C ARG A 120 -25.39 14.10 6.55
N ASP A 121 -25.99 13.19 7.29
CA ASP A 121 -25.56 12.85 8.64
C ASP A 121 -24.17 12.22 8.62
N LEU A 122 -23.27 12.68 9.50
CA LEU A 122 -21.96 12.07 9.69
C LEU A 122 -22.10 10.85 10.59
N GLU A 123 -21.82 9.67 10.04
CA GLU A 123 -22.02 8.39 10.72
C GLU A 123 -20.70 7.73 11.14
N VAL A 124 -19.80 8.56 11.68
CA VAL A 124 -18.46 8.14 12.08
C VAL A 124 -18.51 7.61 13.51
N GLN A 125 -18.22 6.33 13.70
CA GLN A 125 -18.29 5.68 15.01
C GLN A 125 -17.04 5.94 15.86
N HIS A 126 -17.21 6.03 17.17
CA HIS A 126 -16.11 6.08 18.15
C HIS A 126 -16.15 4.82 19.03
N SER A 127 -15.02 4.15 19.19
CA SER A 127 -14.95 2.86 19.89
C SER A 127 -15.35 2.96 21.36
N GLY A 128 -15.13 4.11 22.00
CA GLY A 128 -15.59 4.39 23.37
C GLY A 128 -17.02 4.92 23.47
N GLY A 129 -17.77 4.97 22.36
CA GLY A 129 -19.07 5.64 22.29
C GLY A 129 -18.96 7.18 22.32
N PRO A 130 -20.09 7.90 22.26
CA PRO A 130 -20.12 9.35 22.36
C PRO A 130 -19.83 9.82 23.79
N ILE A 131 -19.08 10.91 23.93
CA ILE A 131 -18.61 11.45 25.20
C ILE A 131 -19.00 12.93 25.43
N LEU A 132 -19.49 13.61 24.40
CA LEU A 132 -19.97 15.00 24.41
C LEU A 132 -21.37 15.10 23.79
N ASP A 133 -22.15 16.05 24.29
CA ASP A 133 -23.38 16.51 23.64
C ASP A 133 -23.08 17.76 22.80
N VAL A 134 -23.64 17.86 21.60
CA VAL A 134 -23.47 19.00 20.68
C VAL A 134 -23.99 20.33 21.26
N ASN A 135 -24.86 20.27 22.26
CA ASN A 135 -25.41 21.46 22.93
C ASN A 135 -24.70 21.80 24.26
N SER A 136 -23.60 21.10 24.59
CA SER A 136 -22.89 21.32 25.85
C SER A 136 -21.87 22.47 25.78
N ASP A 137 -21.63 23.14 26.91
CA ASP A 137 -20.57 24.16 27.04
C ASP A 137 -19.19 23.60 26.67
N ALA A 138 -18.95 22.33 27.00
CA ALA A 138 -17.72 21.62 26.65
C ALA A 138 -17.53 21.53 25.13
N PHE A 139 -18.59 21.21 24.39
CA PHE A 139 -18.55 21.16 22.92
C PHE A 139 -18.25 22.53 22.31
N PHE A 140 -18.98 23.58 22.72
CA PHE A 140 -18.76 24.93 22.18
C PHE A 140 -17.37 25.48 22.53
N THR A 141 -16.87 25.21 23.74
CA THR A 141 -15.52 25.60 24.16
C THR A 141 -14.44 24.96 23.30
N LEU A 142 -14.55 23.64 23.07
CA LEU A 142 -13.62 22.92 22.19
C LEU A 142 -13.74 23.38 20.73
N GLN A 143 -14.97 23.57 20.23
CA GLN A 143 -15.21 24.04 18.87
C GLN A 143 -14.55 25.39 18.62
N ASN A 144 -14.74 26.36 19.51
CA ASN A 144 -14.12 27.69 19.39
C ASN A 144 -12.59 27.59 19.43
N TRP A 145 -12.02 26.79 20.35
CA TRP A 145 -10.58 26.58 20.41
C TRP A 145 -9.99 25.96 19.13
N LEU A 146 -10.67 24.96 18.57
CA LEU A 146 -10.26 24.31 17.32
C LEU A 146 -10.38 25.26 16.11
N GLN A 147 -11.44 26.07 16.05
CA GLN A 147 -11.61 27.13 15.03
C GLN A 147 -10.51 28.21 15.12
N ASN A 148 -9.99 28.44 16.32
CA ASN A 148 -8.84 29.33 16.56
C ASN A 148 -7.48 28.62 16.40
N GLY A 149 -7.43 27.50 15.68
CA GLY A 149 -6.19 26.81 15.32
C GLY A 149 -5.60 25.94 16.42
N ALA A 150 -6.39 25.63 17.46
CA ALA A 150 -5.97 24.79 18.59
C ALA A 150 -4.68 25.30 19.26
N THR A 151 -4.52 26.61 19.38
CA THR A 151 -3.33 27.26 19.94
C THR A 151 -3.33 27.23 21.47
N GLU A 152 -2.15 27.33 22.07
CA GLU A 152 -2.02 27.29 23.53
C GLU A 152 -2.67 28.50 24.22
N ASN A 153 -2.68 29.65 23.55
CA ASN A 153 -3.30 30.90 23.99
C ASN A 153 -4.77 31.06 23.55
N GLY A 154 -5.29 30.14 22.72
CA GLY A 154 -6.67 30.18 22.22
C GLY A 154 -6.95 31.25 21.17
N LEU A 155 -5.91 31.94 20.68
CA LEU A 155 -6.02 32.98 19.66
C LEU A 155 -5.75 32.41 18.28
N LYS A 156 -6.56 32.85 17.30
CA LYS A 156 -6.42 32.45 15.90
C LYS A 156 -5.10 32.99 15.32
N PRO A 157 -4.25 32.16 14.72
CA PRO A 157 -3.05 32.61 14.01
C PRO A 157 -3.42 33.49 12.80
N ALA A 158 -2.58 34.49 12.49
CA ALA A 158 -2.68 35.19 11.22
C ALA A 158 -2.32 34.26 10.05
N THR A 159 -2.98 34.41 8.90
CA THR A 159 -2.74 33.63 7.67
C THR A 159 -2.27 34.54 6.52
N PRO A 160 -1.13 35.25 6.67
CA PRO A 160 -0.66 36.15 5.63
C PRO A 160 -0.39 35.36 4.32
N PRO A 161 -0.56 36.01 3.15
CA PRO A 161 -0.22 35.40 1.87
C PRO A 161 1.23 34.88 1.89
N GLN A 162 1.42 33.64 1.45
CA GLN A 162 2.74 33.01 1.30
C GLN A 162 3.06 32.91 -0.18
N THR A 163 4.33 33.15 -0.54
CA THR A 163 4.84 32.87 -1.88
C THR A 163 5.52 31.51 -1.86
N GLY A 164 5.17 30.65 -2.82
CA GLY A 164 5.81 29.35 -2.96
C GLY A 164 7.31 29.47 -3.27
N SER A 165 8.07 28.43 -2.92
CA SER A 165 9.50 28.30 -3.16
C SER A 165 9.81 27.06 -4.02
N GLY A 166 10.99 27.03 -4.62
CA GLY A 166 11.42 25.95 -5.52
C GLY A 166 10.88 26.08 -6.95
N SER A 167 11.60 25.50 -7.91
CA SER A 167 11.23 25.54 -9.33
C SER A 167 9.89 24.85 -9.59
N CYS A 168 9.13 25.35 -10.56
CA CYS A 168 7.96 24.67 -11.07
C CYS A 168 8.36 23.41 -11.86
N SER A 169 7.42 22.47 -11.99
CA SER A 169 7.63 21.25 -12.77
C SER A 169 7.15 21.42 -14.21
N HIS A 170 7.89 20.85 -15.16
CA HIS A 170 7.49 20.75 -16.58
C HIS A 170 6.89 19.37 -16.93
N SER A 171 6.70 18.49 -15.94
CA SER A 171 6.32 17.09 -16.19
C SER A 171 4.81 16.90 -16.32
N ILE A 172 4.31 16.67 -17.53
CA ILE A 172 2.91 16.25 -17.73
C ILE A 172 2.78 14.74 -17.42
N PRO A 173 1.75 14.29 -16.68
CA PRO A 173 1.51 12.87 -16.47
C PRO A 173 1.35 12.09 -17.79
N SER A 174 1.97 10.92 -17.87
CA SER A 174 1.83 10.00 -19.02
C SER A 174 0.35 9.64 -19.24
N GLY A 175 -0.13 9.78 -20.47
CA GLY A 175 -1.52 9.50 -20.85
C GLY A 175 -2.45 10.71 -20.85
N PHE A 176 -1.98 11.91 -20.47
CA PHE A 176 -2.75 13.13 -20.72
C PHE A 176 -2.98 13.32 -22.22
N ASN A 177 -4.24 13.52 -22.61
CA ASN A 177 -4.62 13.83 -23.98
C ASN A 177 -5.29 15.20 -24.04
N LYS A 178 -4.59 16.16 -24.66
CA LYS A 178 -5.09 17.51 -24.89
C LYS A 178 -6.46 17.54 -25.58
N ALA A 179 -6.70 16.65 -26.55
CA ALA A 179 -7.94 16.62 -27.32
C ALA A 179 -9.18 16.26 -26.49
N THR A 180 -9.00 15.66 -25.31
CA THR A 180 -10.10 15.37 -24.38
C THR A 180 -10.66 16.65 -23.75
N TYR A 181 -9.83 17.65 -23.51
CA TYR A 181 -10.20 18.86 -22.77
C TYR A 181 -10.29 20.09 -23.66
N VAL A 182 -9.45 20.16 -24.70
CA VAL A 182 -9.40 21.26 -25.67
C VAL A 182 -10.05 20.80 -26.96
N THR A 183 -11.31 21.16 -27.13
CA THR A 183 -12.18 20.84 -28.27
C THR A 183 -12.65 22.14 -28.93
N ALA A 184 -13.31 22.04 -30.09
CA ALA A 184 -13.94 23.21 -30.71
C ALA A 184 -14.91 23.94 -29.77
N MET A 185 -15.59 23.22 -28.86
CA MET A 185 -16.53 23.81 -27.89
C MET A 185 -15.83 24.50 -26.72
N THR A 186 -14.64 24.02 -26.32
CA THR A 186 -13.91 24.54 -25.15
C THR A 186 -12.77 25.48 -25.52
N GLN A 187 -12.45 25.63 -26.81
CA GLN A 187 -11.35 26.45 -27.31
C GLN A 187 -11.37 27.88 -26.77
N GLY A 188 -12.53 28.55 -26.78
CA GLY A 188 -12.66 29.92 -26.25
C GLY A 188 -12.31 30.03 -24.77
N SER A 189 -12.69 29.04 -23.95
CA SER A 189 -12.34 29.00 -22.53
C SER A 189 -10.85 28.66 -22.29
N PHE A 190 -10.24 27.87 -23.18
CA PHE A 190 -8.82 27.55 -23.13
C PHE A 190 -7.96 28.77 -23.49
N ASP A 191 -8.32 29.52 -24.52
CA ASP A 191 -7.61 30.74 -24.89
C ASP A 191 -7.72 31.84 -23.82
N ALA A 192 -8.90 31.96 -23.19
CA ALA A 192 -9.09 32.82 -22.02
C ALA A 192 -8.24 32.36 -20.81
N PHE A 193 -8.13 31.05 -20.56
CA PHE A 193 -7.26 30.51 -19.51
C PHE A 193 -5.80 30.91 -19.72
N LYS A 194 -5.27 30.69 -20.94
CA LYS A 194 -3.87 30.99 -21.27
C LYS A 194 -3.53 32.47 -21.10
N SER A 195 -4.40 33.34 -21.59
CA SER A 195 -4.18 34.79 -21.59
C SER A 195 -4.39 35.44 -20.23
N THR A 196 -5.23 34.86 -19.37
CA THR A 196 -5.70 35.52 -18.15
C THR A 196 -5.39 34.74 -16.88
N VAL A 197 -5.76 33.46 -16.81
CA VAL A 197 -5.68 32.67 -15.57
C VAL A 197 -4.28 32.11 -15.32
N GLN A 198 -3.61 31.56 -16.32
CA GLN A 198 -2.25 31.02 -16.18
C GLN A 198 -1.25 32.09 -15.64
N PRO A 199 -1.24 33.35 -16.14
CA PRO A 199 -0.40 34.40 -15.57
C PRO A 199 -0.70 34.70 -14.10
N ILE A 200 -1.97 34.68 -13.68
CA ILE A 200 -2.37 34.91 -12.28
C ILE A 200 -1.83 33.79 -11.39
N LEU A 201 -1.99 32.52 -11.79
CA LEU A 201 -1.47 31.38 -11.03
C LEU A 201 0.06 31.46 -10.85
N THR A 202 0.79 31.86 -11.89
CA THR A 202 2.24 32.06 -11.81
C THR A 202 2.60 33.25 -10.92
N LYS A 203 1.91 34.39 -11.05
CA LYS A 203 2.14 35.62 -10.26
C LYS A 203 2.03 35.37 -8.76
N HIS A 204 1.05 34.57 -8.34
CA HIS A 204 0.82 34.22 -6.93
C HIS A 204 1.69 33.04 -6.44
N GLY A 205 2.62 32.55 -7.27
CA GLY A 205 3.54 31.47 -6.90
C GLY A 205 2.86 30.10 -6.77
N CYS A 206 1.66 29.92 -7.33
CA CYS A 206 0.93 28.65 -7.25
C CYS A 206 1.72 27.51 -7.91
N THR A 207 2.40 27.79 -9.04
CA THR A 207 3.18 26.80 -9.80
C THR A 207 4.49 26.37 -9.11
N ALA A 208 4.86 26.97 -7.99
CA ALA A 208 6.11 26.66 -7.29
C ALA A 208 6.12 25.22 -6.75
N GLY A 209 7.31 24.62 -6.66
CA GLY A 209 7.50 23.24 -6.19
C GLY A 209 7.00 23.00 -4.77
N SER A 210 7.08 24.00 -3.87
CA SER A 210 6.54 23.89 -2.51
C SER A 210 5.00 24.02 -2.43
N CYS A 211 4.33 24.29 -3.55
CA CYS A 211 2.89 24.49 -3.65
C CYS A 211 2.27 23.50 -4.66
N HIS A 212 1.80 23.97 -5.81
CA HIS A 212 1.11 23.16 -6.82
C HIS A 212 2.02 22.70 -7.97
N GLY A 213 3.30 23.05 -7.96
CA GLY A 213 4.32 22.52 -8.87
C GLY A 213 4.79 21.08 -8.55
N ALA A 214 4.31 20.51 -7.43
CA ALA A 214 4.59 19.15 -7.01
C ALA A 214 3.50 18.17 -7.53
N PRO A 215 3.85 17.08 -8.25
CA PRO A 215 2.90 16.09 -8.77
C PRO A 215 1.99 15.43 -7.72
N GLN A 216 2.36 15.51 -6.43
CA GLN A 216 1.59 14.98 -5.30
C GLN A 216 0.36 15.84 -4.98
N SER A 217 0.37 17.12 -5.36
CA SER A 217 -0.72 18.09 -5.13
C SER A 217 -2.04 17.63 -5.78
N ASP A 218 -3.16 17.79 -5.07
CA ASP A 218 -4.50 17.57 -5.61
C ASP A 218 -4.75 18.44 -6.85
N PHE A 219 -4.31 19.69 -6.77
CA PHE A 219 -4.26 20.64 -7.87
C PHE A 219 -2.82 20.71 -8.37
N TYR A 220 -2.32 19.69 -9.07
CA TYR A 220 -1.00 19.74 -9.69
C TYR A 220 -1.07 20.52 -10.99
N ILE A 221 -0.18 21.51 -11.16
CA ILE A 221 -0.01 22.30 -12.39
C ILE A 221 1.47 22.44 -12.73
N THR A 222 1.76 22.49 -14.02
CA THR A 222 3.10 22.68 -14.58
C THR A 222 3.45 24.16 -14.70
N CYS A 223 4.67 24.46 -15.14
CA CYS A 223 5.11 25.82 -15.46
C CYS A 223 4.22 26.52 -16.51
N GLY A 224 3.56 25.77 -17.41
CA GLY A 224 2.71 26.34 -18.46
C GLY A 224 3.50 26.92 -19.63
N GLY A 225 4.75 26.49 -19.83
CA GLY A 225 5.67 27.05 -20.82
C GLY A 225 5.41 26.60 -22.26
N THR A 226 4.66 25.51 -22.43
CA THR A 226 4.27 24.94 -23.73
C THR A 226 2.74 24.87 -23.84
N ASP A 227 2.22 24.71 -25.06
CA ASP A 227 0.77 24.65 -25.28
C ASP A 227 0.15 23.36 -24.69
N ASP A 228 0.93 22.28 -24.55
CA ASP A 228 0.52 21.05 -23.86
C ASP A 228 0.54 21.21 -22.34
N GLU A 229 1.56 21.88 -21.79
CA GLU A 229 1.60 22.23 -20.36
C GLU A 229 0.42 23.14 -20.00
N ALA A 230 0.12 24.13 -20.86
CA ALA A 230 -1.02 25.01 -20.68
C ALA A 230 -2.36 24.26 -20.79
N ALA A 231 -2.50 23.33 -21.73
CA ALA A 231 -3.71 22.49 -21.85
C ALA A 231 -3.91 21.58 -20.64
N PHE A 232 -2.81 21.02 -20.11
CA PHE A 232 -2.83 20.28 -18.86
C PHE A 232 -3.31 21.18 -17.72
N ASN A 233 -2.67 22.34 -17.51
CA ASN A 233 -3.05 23.29 -16.45
C ASN A 233 -4.51 23.76 -16.58
N PHE A 234 -5.00 23.97 -17.81
CA PHE A 234 -6.40 24.28 -18.09
C PHE A 234 -7.34 23.18 -17.59
N SER A 235 -7.07 21.91 -17.95
CA SER A 235 -7.90 20.79 -17.49
C SER A 235 -7.93 20.67 -15.97
N GLN A 236 -6.79 20.93 -15.34
CA GLN A 236 -6.63 20.89 -13.89
C GLN A 236 -7.45 22.00 -13.24
N ALA A 237 -7.35 23.25 -13.72
CA ALA A 237 -8.11 24.38 -13.18
C ALA A 237 -9.61 24.24 -13.44
N TRP A 238 -10.00 23.80 -14.64
CA TRP A 238 -11.39 23.62 -15.03
C TRP A 238 -12.10 22.61 -14.11
N SER A 239 -11.39 21.58 -13.67
CA SER A 239 -11.94 20.60 -12.73
C SER A 239 -12.41 21.21 -11.40
N PHE A 240 -11.90 22.39 -11.00
CA PHE A 240 -12.28 23.09 -9.76
C PHE A 240 -13.38 24.15 -9.95
N VAL A 241 -13.98 24.23 -11.15
CA VAL A 241 -15.13 25.10 -11.45
C VAL A 241 -16.44 24.40 -11.04
N ASN A 242 -17.32 25.14 -10.37
CA ASN A 242 -18.63 24.66 -9.91
C ASN A 242 -19.79 25.47 -10.51
N ALA A 243 -21.02 24.99 -10.28
CA ALA A 243 -22.25 25.71 -10.53
C ALA A 243 -23.07 25.80 -9.23
N PRO A 244 -23.38 27.01 -8.69
CA PRO A 244 -22.99 28.32 -9.21
C PRO A 244 -21.47 28.58 -9.13
N VAL A 245 -20.96 29.48 -9.98
CA VAL A 245 -19.52 29.71 -10.19
C VAL A 245 -18.83 30.23 -8.92
N GLU A 246 -19.55 30.98 -8.09
CA GLU A 246 -19.06 31.52 -6.82
C GLU A 246 -18.64 30.43 -5.82
N ASP A 247 -19.09 29.19 -6.01
CA ASP A 247 -18.71 28.05 -5.18
C ASP A 247 -17.52 27.26 -5.74
N SER A 248 -16.94 27.72 -6.86
CA SER A 248 -15.72 27.15 -7.45
C SER A 248 -14.55 27.25 -6.47
N GLN A 249 -13.83 26.15 -6.28
CA GLN A 249 -12.71 26.13 -5.32
C GLN A 249 -11.50 26.92 -5.80
N ILE A 250 -11.32 27.06 -7.11
CA ILE A 250 -10.32 27.94 -7.70
C ILE A 250 -10.52 29.42 -7.28
N LEU A 251 -11.72 29.77 -6.80
CA LEU A 251 -12.05 31.08 -6.23
C LEU A 251 -12.04 31.06 -4.70
N ARG A 252 -12.71 30.09 -4.07
CA ARG A 252 -12.97 30.07 -2.62
C ARG A 252 -11.75 29.71 -1.76
N VAL A 253 -10.88 28.82 -2.23
CA VAL A 253 -9.70 28.37 -1.47
C VAL A 253 -8.66 29.49 -1.29
N PRO A 254 -8.25 30.22 -2.35
CA PRO A 254 -7.31 31.34 -2.23
C PRO A 254 -7.91 32.64 -1.65
N LEU A 255 -9.24 32.74 -1.54
CA LEU A 255 -9.91 33.93 -1.00
C LEU A 255 -9.75 34.01 0.53
N ALA A 256 -9.64 35.23 1.05
CA ALA A 256 -9.63 35.49 2.48
C ALA A 256 -10.87 34.92 3.18
N VAL A 257 -10.68 34.27 4.33
CA VAL A 257 -11.78 33.68 5.11
C VAL A 257 -12.85 34.72 5.46
N GLY A 258 -12.44 35.95 5.81
CA GLY A 258 -13.36 37.06 6.11
C GLY A 258 -14.21 37.53 4.93
N ALA A 259 -13.80 37.20 3.70
CA ALA A 259 -14.55 37.46 2.47
C ALA A 259 -15.35 36.23 1.99
N GLY A 260 -15.46 35.18 2.82
CA GLY A 260 -16.15 33.93 2.49
C GLY A 260 -15.26 32.88 1.83
N GLY A 261 -13.94 33.01 1.94
CA GLY A 261 -12.98 31.99 1.52
C GLY A 261 -12.83 30.83 2.52
N ARG A 262 -12.04 29.82 2.14
CA ARG A 262 -11.93 28.53 2.87
C ARG A 262 -10.59 28.29 3.55
N GLY A 263 -9.61 29.16 3.32
CA GLY A 263 -8.25 29.01 3.85
C GLY A 263 -7.41 28.01 3.06
N HIS A 264 -6.11 28.30 2.97
CA HIS A 264 -5.14 27.57 2.16
C HIS A 264 -3.76 27.64 2.84
N THR A 265 -2.90 26.63 2.66
CA THR A 265 -1.52 26.65 3.19
C THR A 265 -0.69 27.78 2.58
N GLY A 266 -1.01 28.20 1.36
CA GLY A 266 -0.46 29.41 0.75
C GLY A 266 -0.98 30.72 1.34
N GLY A 267 -1.88 30.73 2.32
CA GLY A 267 -2.48 31.94 2.86
C GLY A 267 -3.55 32.57 1.97
N ASP A 268 -4.04 33.75 2.37
CA ASP A 268 -5.13 34.48 1.72
C ASP A 268 -4.63 35.25 0.47
N GLN A 269 -4.60 34.60 -0.70
CA GLN A 269 -4.09 35.19 -1.96
C GLN A 269 -4.99 36.31 -2.53
N PHE A 270 -6.30 36.27 -2.25
CA PHE A 270 -7.24 37.34 -2.61
C PHE A 270 -7.87 37.94 -1.36
N ALA A 271 -7.78 39.26 -1.19
CA ALA A 271 -8.31 39.92 0.00
C ALA A 271 -9.84 40.00 0.02
N SER A 272 -10.49 40.06 -1.15
CA SER A 272 -11.95 40.15 -1.28
C SER A 272 -12.43 39.68 -2.66
N THR A 273 -13.75 39.55 -2.84
CA THR A 273 -14.37 39.22 -4.13
C THR A 273 -14.31 40.36 -5.16
N SER A 274 -13.84 41.55 -4.77
CA SER A 274 -13.61 42.69 -5.67
C SER A 274 -12.17 42.77 -6.17
N ASP A 275 -11.31 41.83 -5.76
CA ASP A 275 -9.95 41.70 -6.27
C ASP A 275 -9.98 41.46 -7.79
N THR A 276 -9.09 42.14 -8.53
CA THR A 276 -9.06 42.08 -9.99
C THR A 276 -8.69 40.68 -10.51
N ASP A 277 -7.78 40.00 -9.81
CA ASP A 277 -7.35 38.65 -10.17
C ASP A 277 -8.48 37.65 -9.86
N TYR A 278 -9.17 37.82 -8.73
CA TYR A 278 -10.39 37.05 -8.41
C TYR A 278 -11.47 37.21 -9.49
N ALA A 279 -11.79 38.46 -9.87
CA ALA A 279 -12.82 38.75 -10.87
C ALA A 279 -12.47 38.18 -12.25
N ALA A 280 -11.19 38.19 -12.62
CA ALA A 280 -10.69 37.60 -13.86
C ALA A 280 -10.87 36.07 -13.89
N ILE A 281 -10.49 35.38 -12.80
CA ILE A 281 -10.71 33.92 -12.67
C ILE A 281 -12.21 33.60 -12.69
N ARG A 282 -13.05 34.40 -12.01
CA ARG A 282 -14.52 34.20 -12.00
C ARG A 282 -15.13 34.34 -13.39
N THR A 283 -14.66 35.30 -14.17
CA THR A 283 -15.11 35.52 -15.55
C THR A 283 -14.78 34.31 -16.43
N TRP A 284 -13.54 33.82 -16.33
CA TRP A 284 -13.12 32.60 -17.03
C TRP A 284 -13.92 31.38 -16.57
N ALA A 285 -14.11 31.19 -15.26
CA ALA A 285 -14.84 30.05 -14.71
C ALA A 285 -16.30 30.02 -15.19
N THR A 286 -16.94 31.19 -15.32
CA THR A 286 -18.27 31.32 -15.93
C THR A 286 -18.29 30.85 -17.39
N LEU A 287 -17.26 31.18 -18.15
CA LEU A 287 -17.12 30.76 -19.54
C LEU A 287 -16.87 29.24 -19.68
N ALA A 288 -16.06 28.68 -18.78
CA ALA A 288 -15.72 27.25 -18.81
C ALA A 288 -16.87 26.34 -18.34
N GLY A 289 -17.65 26.78 -17.36
CA GLY A 289 -18.73 26.00 -16.76
C GLY A 289 -18.25 24.79 -15.93
N LYS A 290 -19.18 24.10 -15.27
CA LYS A 290 -18.88 22.88 -14.48
C LYS A 290 -18.53 21.73 -15.41
N LEU A 291 -17.40 21.06 -15.16
CA LEU A 291 -17.03 19.82 -15.82
C LEU A 291 -17.85 18.65 -15.23
N ASP A 292 -18.62 17.94 -16.07
CA ASP A 292 -19.37 16.75 -15.66
C ASP A 292 -18.45 15.51 -15.62
N PHE A 293 -18.37 14.87 -14.45
CA PHE A 293 -17.62 13.63 -14.24
C PHE A 293 -18.28 12.43 -14.92
N ALA A 294 -19.61 12.32 -14.86
CA ALA A 294 -20.30 11.15 -15.35
C ALA A 294 -20.34 11.15 -16.88
N ALA A 295 -20.49 12.34 -17.51
CA ALA A 295 -20.57 12.51 -18.95
C ALA A 295 -21.59 11.55 -19.60
N GLY A 296 -22.70 11.29 -18.91
CA GLY A 296 -23.75 10.35 -19.32
C GLY A 296 -23.55 8.89 -18.90
N ASP A 297 -22.43 8.51 -18.29
CA ASP A 297 -22.20 7.16 -17.76
C ASP A 297 -23.04 6.92 -16.49
N PRO A 298 -24.00 5.98 -16.51
CA PRO A 298 -24.89 5.73 -15.37
C PRO A 298 -24.18 5.08 -14.17
N VAL A 299 -23.08 4.37 -14.37
CA VAL A 299 -22.29 3.74 -13.29
C VAL A 299 -21.46 4.79 -12.58
N LYS A 300 -20.80 5.67 -13.33
CA LYS A 300 -20.12 6.85 -12.76
C LYS A 300 -21.12 7.76 -12.05
N GLN A 301 -22.29 8.01 -12.63
CA GLN A 301 -23.32 8.80 -11.95
C GLN A 301 -23.75 8.15 -10.62
N PHE A 302 -23.93 6.81 -10.58
CA PHE A 302 -24.24 6.10 -9.33
C PHE A 302 -23.13 6.27 -8.28
N PHE A 303 -21.87 6.16 -8.71
CA PHE A 303 -20.72 6.37 -7.84
C PHE A 303 -20.71 7.76 -7.21
N ALA A 304 -20.84 8.81 -8.04
CA ALA A 304 -20.86 10.20 -7.56
C ALA A 304 -22.04 10.49 -6.63
N SER A 305 -23.22 9.92 -6.94
CA SER A 305 -24.44 10.17 -6.17
C SER A 305 -24.51 9.41 -4.85
N TYR A 306 -23.94 8.20 -4.77
CA TYR A 306 -24.19 7.27 -3.65
C TYR A 306 -22.94 6.68 -3.01
N VAL A 307 -21.91 6.31 -3.80
CA VAL A 307 -20.70 5.67 -3.26
C VAL A 307 -19.76 6.70 -2.66
N GLN A 308 -19.41 7.76 -3.40
CA GLN A 308 -18.56 8.83 -2.92
C GLN A 308 -19.08 9.48 -1.62
N PRO A 309 -20.35 9.90 -1.51
CA PRO A 309 -20.85 10.47 -0.26
C PRO A 309 -20.92 9.44 0.87
N LEU A 310 -21.14 8.15 0.57
CA LEU A 310 -21.08 7.10 1.59
C LEU A 310 -19.69 6.99 2.22
N LEU A 311 -18.62 7.02 1.40
CA LEU A 311 -17.24 7.01 1.89
C LEU A 311 -16.96 8.20 2.83
N LEU A 312 -17.58 9.36 2.58
CA LEU A 312 -17.45 10.55 3.43
C LEU A 312 -18.24 10.42 4.73
N VAL A 313 -19.51 10.03 4.65
CA VAL A 313 -20.37 9.83 5.82
C VAL A 313 -19.75 8.83 6.80
N ARG A 314 -19.04 7.82 6.28
CA ARG A 314 -18.34 6.79 7.07
C ARG A 314 -16.92 7.16 7.50
N GLY A 315 -16.43 8.34 7.12
CA GLY A 315 -15.14 8.87 7.60
C GLY A 315 -13.91 8.32 6.89
N CYS A 316 -14.05 7.75 5.69
CA CYS A 316 -12.91 7.16 4.97
C CYS A 316 -11.88 8.23 4.58
N SER A 317 -12.32 9.42 4.17
CA SER A 317 -11.45 10.47 3.62
C SER A 317 -10.84 11.44 4.66
N PHE A 318 -10.83 11.11 5.96
CA PHE A 318 -10.12 11.96 6.93
C PHE A 318 -8.61 11.97 6.67
N GLN A 319 -7.93 13.02 7.13
CA GLN A 319 -6.49 13.17 6.98
C GLN A 319 -5.72 11.94 7.51
N ALA A 320 -6.12 11.46 8.68
CA ALA A 320 -5.59 10.27 9.36
C ALA A 320 -5.91 8.92 8.68
N CYS A 321 -6.89 8.89 7.76
CA CYS A 321 -7.45 7.67 7.18
C CYS A 321 -6.97 7.46 5.75
N HIS A 322 -7.75 7.84 4.74
CA HIS A 322 -7.42 7.61 3.33
C HIS A 322 -7.14 8.90 2.56
N SER A 323 -6.63 9.95 3.21
CA SER A 323 -6.22 11.17 2.51
C SER A 323 -4.90 10.99 1.75
N PRO A 324 -4.53 11.94 0.85
CA PRO A 324 -3.22 11.98 0.20
C PRO A 324 -2.05 11.97 1.21
N ALA A 325 -2.24 12.58 2.38
CA ALA A 325 -1.22 12.65 3.43
C ALA A 325 -1.13 11.39 4.31
N ALA A 326 -2.11 10.48 4.25
CA ALA A 326 -2.12 9.30 5.13
C ALA A 326 -0.95 8.33 4.81
N THR A 327 -0.71 7.33 5.65
CA THR A 327 0.43 6.40 5.49
C THR A 327 0.14 5.13 4.67
N ASN A 328 -1.06 4.98 4.11
CA ASN A 328 -1.49 3.76 3.40
C ASN A 328 -1.73 3.97 1.89
N ASP A 329 -1.82 2.89 1.12
CA ASP A 329 -1.95 2.96 -0.34
C ASP A 329 -3.32 3.45 -0.85
N PHE A 330 -4.39 3.35 -0.04
CA PHE A 330 -5.71 3.82 -0.44
C PHE A 330 -5.82 5.33 -0.20
N LYS A 331 -5.58 6.10 -1.26
CA LYS A 331 -5.36 7.56 -1.26
C LYS A 331 -6.49 8.31 -1.96
N LEU A 332 -7.62 8.45 -1.27
CA LEU A 332 -8.78 9.24 -1.71
C LEU A 332 -8.47 10.74 -1.71
N ARG A 333 -8.84 11.41 -2.81
CA ARG A 333 -8.98 12.87 -2.85
C ARG A 333 -10.19 13.23 -1.98
N SER A 334 -9.99 14.17 -1.06
CA SER A 334 -10.93 14.39 0.04
C SER A 334 -11.94 15.51 -0.23
N GLY A 335 -11.85 16.13 -1.41
CA GLY A 335 -12.67 17.29 -1.78
C GLY A 335 -12.43 18.48 -0.87
N THR A 336 -13.31 19.48 -0.94
CA THR A 336 -13.26 20.64 -0.03
C THR A 336 -14.69 21.04 0.32
N GLN A 337 -15.07 21.00 1.60
CA GLN A 337 -16.36 21.40 2.18
C GLN A 337 -17.55 21.32 1.18
N GLY A 338 -17.89 20.10 0.76
CA GLY A 338 -19.00 19.78 -0.14
C GLY A 338 -18.81 19.97 -1.64
N PHE A 339 -17.61 20.35 -2.08
CA PHE A 339 -17.19 20.33 -3.48
C PHE A 339 -16.26 19.14 -3.75
N PHE A 340 -16.52 18.43 -4.85
CA PHE A 340 -15.62 17.47 -5.47
C PHE A 340 -15.44 17.82 -6.93
N SER A 341 -14.18 17.98 -7.36
CA SER A 341 -13.86 18.17 -8.77
C SER A 341 -14.12 16.89 -9.55
N ALA A 342 -14.39 17.01 -10.85
CA ALA A 342 -14.51 15.85 -11.72
C ALA A 342 -13.23 14.99 -11.70
N VAL A 343 -12.05 15.61 -11.60
CA VAL A 343 -10.76 14.92 -11.47
C VAL A 343 -10.64 14.19 -10.13
N ALA A 344 -11.14 14.74 -9.03
CA ALA A 344 -11.15 14.06 -7.73
C ALA A 344 -12.08 12.85 -7.75
N LEU A 345 -13.28 12.98 -8.34
CA LEU A 345 -14.21 11.87 -8.52
C LEU A 345 -13.63 10.78 -9.41
N GLU A 346 -13.02 11.14 -10.55
CA GLU A 346 -12.36 10.19 -11.45
C GLU A 346 -11.25 9.43 -10.73
N LYS A 347 -10.37 10.13 -10.02
CA LYS A 347 -9.28 9.50 -9.25
C LYS A 347 -9.82 8.55 -8.18
N ASN A 348 -10.87 8.95 -7.44
CA ASN A 348 -11.45 8.10 -6.39
C ASN A 348 -12.18 6.89 -6.97
N TYR A 349 -12.90 7.07 -8.09
CA TYR A 349 -13.59 6.01 -8.81
C TYR A 349 -12.60 4.97 -9.32
N GLU A 350 -11.60 5.38 -10.10
CA GLU A 350 -10.60 4.48 -10.68
C GLU A 350 -9.77 3.77 -9.60
N LEU A 351 -9.34 4.50 -8.56
CA LEU A 351 -8.60 3.93 -7.43
C LEU A 351 -9.43 2.84 -6.72
N LEU A 352 -10.67 3.15 -6.35
CA LEU A 352 -11.51 2.18 -5.65
C LEU A 352 -11.81 0.99 -6.56
N ARG A 353 -12.22 1.24 -7.80
CA ARG A 353 -12.62 0.23 -8.79
C ARG A 353 -11.51 -0.74 -9.15
N ASN A 354 -10.32 -0.23 -9.47
CA ASN A 354 -9.25 -1.04 -10.07
C ASN A 354 -8.31 -1.65 -9.01
N ASP A 355 -8.05 -0.93 -7.91
CA ASP A 355 -7.00 -1.33 -6.96
C ASP A 355 -7.58 -1.95 -5.68
N PHE A 356 -8.79 -1.56 -5.27
CA PHE A 356 -9.36 -1.96 -3.97
C PHE A 356 -10.66 -2.77 -4.04
N MET A 357 -11.24 -2.95 -5.22
CA MET A 357 -12.41 -3.82 -5.44
C MET A 357 -12.02 -5.06 -6.27
N ALA A 358 -12.81 -6.12 -6.10
CA ALA A 358 -12.65 -7.39 -6.80
C ALA A 358 -13.85 -7.63 -7.73
N LEU A 359 -13.97 -6.81 -8.77
CA LEU A 359 -15.12 -6.82 -9.69
C LEU A 359 -15.26 -8.13 -10.50
N GLU A 360 -14.24 -8.97 -10.51
CA GLU A 360 -14.29 -10.35 -10.99
C GLU A 360 -15.28 -11.21 -10.19
N PHE A 361 -15.63 -10.83 -8.95
CA PHE A 361 -16.59 -11.53 -8.11
C PHE A 361 -17.87 -10.70 -7.88
N PRO A 362 -19.05 -11.34 -7.84
CA PRO A 362 -20.30 -10.63 -7.57
C PRO A 362 -20.47 -10.21 -6.12
N ASP A 363 -19.81 -10.86 -5.15
CA ASP A 363 -19.87 -10.50 -3.73
C ASP A 363 -18.92 -9.34 -3.40
N ALA A 364 -19.48 -8.19 -3.04
CA ALA A 364 -18.71 -6.99 -2.71
C ALA A 364 -17.72 -7.20 -1.54
N ARG A 365 -17.98 -8.18 -0.66
CA ARG A 365 -17.09 -8.51 0.47
C ARG A 365 -15.72 -9.02 0.04
N ARG A 366 -15.57 -9.45 -1.23
CA ARG A 366 -14.27 -9.87 -1.78
C ARG A 366 -13.34 -8.69 -2.07
N GLY A 367 -13.90 -7.49 -2.27
CA GLY A 367 -13.10 -6.28 -2.45
C GLY A 367 -12.45 -5.83 -1.14
N ARG A 368 -11.17 -5.45 -1.21
CA ARG A 368 -10.39 -4.97 -0.05
C ARG A 368 -11.03 -3.82 0.71
N ALA A 369 -11.59 -2.84 -0.01
CA ALA A 369 -12.22 -1.67 0.60
C ALA A 369 -13.43 -2.06 1.46
N VAL A 370 -14.20 -3.07 1.02
CA VAL A 370 -15.33 -3.60 1.78
C VAL A 370 -14.82 -4.50 2.89
N ALA A 371 -13.97 -5.49 2.60
CA ALA A 371 -13.48 -6.45 3.58
C ALA A 371 -12.87 -5.77 4.82
N LYS A 372 -12.09 -4.70 4.65
CA LYS A 372 -11.53 -3.92 5.77
C LYS A 372 -12.56 -3.12 6.58
N ALA A 373 -13.73 -2.89 6.03
CA ALA A 373 -14.80 -2.17 6.70
C ALA A 373 -15.87 -3.11 7.28
N LEU A 374 -15.61 -4.43 7.27
CA LEU A 374 -16.40 -5.44 7.96
C LEU A 374 -15.74 -5.84 9.30
N LEU A 375 -16.50 -6.51 10.15
CA LEU A 375 -16.02 -7.06 11.40
C LEU A 375 -14.91 -8.07 11.11
N ALA A 376 -13.74 -7.84 11.71
CA ALA A 376 -12.58 -8.68 11.48
C ALA A 376 -12.80 -10.14 11.88
N ASN A 377 -13.70 -10.42 12.82
CA ASN A 377 -14.10 -11.79 13.23
C ASN A 377 -15.37 -12.28 12.51
N GLY A 378 -15.96 -11.47 11.64
CA GLY A 378 -17.05 -11.85 10.77
C GLY A 378 -16.60 -12.75 9.61
N PRO A 379 -17.55 -13.20 8.77
CA PRO A 379 -17.29 -14.20 7.73
C PRO A 379 -16.29 -13.72 6.66
N ALA A 380 -16.19 -12.41 6.40
CA ALA A 380 -15.37 -11.86 5.32
C ALA A 380 -14.47 -10.67 5.73
N GLY A 381 -14.48 -10.24 6.99
CA GLY A 381 -13.82 -8.98 7.37
C GLY A 381 -12.32 -9.07 7.68
N VAL A 382 -11.52 -8.11 7.23
CA VAL A 382 -10.07 -8.08 7.46
C VAL A 382 -9.75 -7.03 8.52
N LEU A 383 -8.72 -7.28 9.35
CA LEU A 383 -8.26 -6.31 10.34
C LEU A 383 -7.94 -4.95 9.69
N HIS A 384 -8.49 -3.89 10.30
CA HIS A 384 -8.41 -2.53 9.81
C HIS A 384 -8.36 -1.54 10.98
N ARG A 385 -7.39 -0.62 10.94
CA ARG A 385 -7.24 0.43 11.96
C ARG A 385 -8.45 1.36 12.06
N GLY A 386 -9.18 1.58 10.96
CA GLY A 386 -10.40 2.39 10.94
C GLY A 386 -11.64 1.69 11.50
N GLY A 387 -11.56 0.38 11.79
CA GLY A 387 -12.69 -0.41 12.28
C GLY A 387 -13.73 -0.79 11.20
N PRO A 388 -14.80 -1.49 11.61
CA PRO A 388 -15.83 -2.04 10.73
C PRO A 388 -16.90 -0.99 10.38
N VAL A 389 -16.60 -0.06 9.47
CA VAL A 389 -17.50 1.07 9.18
C VAL A 389 -18.72 0.73 8.30
N LEU A 390 -18.80 -0.49 7.73
CA LEU A 390 -19.91 -0.96 6.91
C LEU A 390 -20.76 -2.04 7.57
N GLU A 391 -20.34 -2.58 8.71
CA GLU A 391 -21.00 -3.70 9.38
C GLU A 391 -21.20 -3.40 10.88
N GLN A 392 -22.37 -3.76 11.41
CA GLN A 392 -22.67 -3.61 12.83
C GLN A 392 -22.60 -4.98 13.52
N PRO A 393 -22.14 -5.05 14.79
CA PRO A 393 -22.22 -6.28 15.58
C PRO A 393 -23.63 -6.87 15.57
N GLY A 394 -23.74 -8.17 15.27
CA GLY A 394 -25.02 -8.89 15.21
C GLY A 394 -25.85 -8.68 13.94
N LYS A 395 -25.41 -7.84 13.00
CA LYS A 395 -26.06 -7.63 11.69
C LYS A 395 -25.03 -7.83 10.57
N PRO A 396 -24.82 -9.07 10.12
CA PRO A 396 -23.79 -9.35 9.15
C PRO A 396 -24.07 -8.67 7.81
N SER A 397 -23.01 -8.18 7.16
CA SER A 397 -23.09 -7.74 5.77
C SER A 397 -23.20 -8.96 4.87
N ASP A 398 -24.35 -9.10 4.22
CA ASP A 398 -24.67 -10.22 3.34
C ASP A 398 -25.34 -9.71 2.06
N PRO A 399 -24.76 -9.96 0.87
CA PRO A 399 -25.37 -9.59 -0.41
C PRO A 399 -26.81 -10.12 -0.55
N ALA A 400 -27.11 -11.31 -0.02
CA ALA A 400 -28.43 -11.91 -0.12
C ALA A 400 -29.51 -11.11 0.63
N ALA A 401 -29.13 -10.25 1.58
CA ALA A 401 -30.04 -9.42 2.35
C ALA A 401 -30.35 -8.06 1.68
N CYS A 402 -29.72 -7.72 0.55
CA CYS A 402 -29.73 -6.35 0.04
C CYS A 402 -30.98 -5.86 -0.69
N GLY A 403 -31.95 -6.72 -1.00
CA GLY A 403 -33.20 -6.33 -1.68
C GLY A 403 -32.97 -5.53 -2.97
N ALA A 404 -34.00 -4.83 -3.45
CA ALA A 404 -33.83 -3.84 -4.52
C ALA A 404 -33.21 -2.55 -3.96
N PHE A 405 -32.24 -1.97 -4.66
CA PHE A 405 -31.62 -0.72 -4.23
C PHE A 405 -32.66 0.40 -4.11
N ASN A 406 -32.66 1.06 -2.95
CA ASN A 406 -33.46 2.25 -2.67
C ASN A 406 -32.57 3.26 -1.94
N PRO A 407 -32.35 4.46 -2.51
CA PRO A 407 -31.43 5.44 -1.94
C PRO A 407 -31.79 5.91 -0.53
N MET A 408 -33.03 5.72 -0.09
CA MET A 408 -33.51 6.12 1.24
C MET A 408 -33.39 5.02 2.29
N THR A 409 -33.36 3.74 1.90
CA THR A 409 -33.46 2.61 2.84
C THR A 409 -32.33 1.59 2.70
N SER A 410 -31.61 1.56 1.59
CA SER A 410 -30.46 0.66 1.41
C SER A 410 -29.34 1.05 2.37
N GLY A 411 -28.84 0.05 3.11
CA GLY A 411 -27.71 0.24 4.01
C GLY A 411 -26.38 0.47 3.27
N PRO A 412 -25.33 0.94 3.97
CA PRO A 412 -23.99 1.19 3.42
C PRO A 412 -23.44 0.05 2.56
N PHE A 413 -23.48 -1.17 3.11
CA PHE A 413 -23.00 -2.36 2.41
C PHE A 413 -23.80 -2.61 1.12
N CYS A 414 -25.12 -2.47 1.17
CA CYS A 414 -25.99 -2.71 0.01
C CYS A 414 -25.85 -1.65 -1.09
N THR A 415 -25.48 -0.42 -0.74
CA THR A 415 -25.08 0.60 -1.73
C THR A 415 -23.83 0.18 -2.49
N LEU A 416 -22.82 -0.38 -1.80
CA LEU A 416 -21.60 -0.87 -2.46
C LEU A 416 -21.85 -2.16 -3.24
N GLN A 417 -22.70 -3.07 -2.73
CA GLN A 417 -23.12 -4.26 -3.46
C GLN A 417 -23.87 -3.90 -4.75
N GLU A 418 -24.75 -2.90 -4.71
CA GLU A 418 -25.43 -2.40 -5.91
C GLU A 418 -24.45 -1.78 -6.91
N TRP A 419 -23.45 -1.04 -6.43
CA TRP A 419 -22.40 -0.52 -7.32
C TRP A 419 -21.63 -1.65 -8.00
N VAL A 420 -21.24 -2.70 -7.26
CA VAL A 420 -20.60 -3.92 -7.84
C VAL A 420 -21.50 -4.59 -8.87
N ASN A 421 -22.81 -4.68 -8.63
CA ASN A 421 -23.76 -5.24 -9.60
C ASN A 421 -23.75 -4.44 -10.91
N ARG A 422 -23.76 -3.10 -10.83
CA ARG A 422 -23.73 -2.19 -11.99
C ARG A 422 -22.42 -2.26 -12.76
N GLU A 423 -21.29 -2.25 -12.06
CA GLU A 423 -19.96 -2.44 -12.65
C GLU A 423 -19.88 -3.76 -13.41
N ARG A 424 -20.33 -4.86 -12.79
CA ARG A 424 -20.33 -6.18 -13.43
C ARG A 424 -21.27 -6.25 -14.63
N ALA A 425 -22.42 -5.59 -14.57
CA ALA A 425 -23.32 -5.49 -15.71
C ALA A 425 -22.67 -4.71 -16.87
N ALA A 426 -21.96 -3.61 -16.60
CA ALA A 426 -21.20 -2.87 -17.60
C ALA A 426 -20.00 -3.67 -18.15
N LEU A 427 -19.46 -4.59 -17.35
CA LEU A 427 -18.40 -5.53 -17.72
C LEU A 427 -18.92 -6.87 -18.27
N ALA A 428 -20.21 -6.95 -18.66
CA ALA A 428 -20.79 -8.18 -19.20
C ALA A 428 -19.93 -8.74 -20.35
N GLY A 429 -19.65 -10.04 -20.31
CA GLY A 429 -18.77 -10.71 -21.25
C GLY A 429 -17.27 -10.54 -20.97
N GLN A 430 -16.85 -9.68 -20.04
CA GLN A 430 -15.47 -9.55 -19.54
C GLN A 430 -15.26 -10.22 -18.17
N VAL A 431 -16.33 -10.71 -17.54
CA VAL A 431 -16.30 -11.45 -16.28
C VAL A 431 -17.05 -12.77 -16.44
N THR A 432 -16.62 -13.81 -15.72
CA THR A 432 -17.38 -15.07 -15.64
C THR A 432 -18.69 -14.87 -14.85
N PRO A 433 -19.84 -15.34 -15.36
CA PRO A 433 -21.05 -15.53 -14.57
C PRO A 433 -20.81 -16.51 -13.42
N MET A 434 -21.28 -16.19 -12.22
CA MET A 434 -21.03 -16.98 -10.99
C MET A 434 -22.31 -17.26 -10.21
N ALA A 435 -23.43 -17.39 -10.91
CA ALA A 435 -24.67 -17.88 -10.32
C ALA A 435 -24.55 -19.39 -10.05
N SER A 436 -25.37 -19.90 -9.12
CA SER A 436 -25.41 -21.33 -8.84
C SER A 436 -25.76 -22.11 -10.12
N GLY A 437 -24.96 -23.11 -10.46
CA GLY A 437 -25.09 -23.90 -11.68
C GLY A 437 -24.27 -23.38 -12.88
N ASP A 438 -23.74 -22.16 -12.83
CA ASP A 438 -22.86 -21.66 -13.89
C ASP A 438 -21.57 -22.50 -13.97
N PRO A 439 -21.07 -22.81 -15.17
CA PRO A 439 -19.92 -23.68 -15.37
C PRO A 439 -18.60 -23.00 -15.01
N ILE A 440 -17.66 -23.79 -14.50
CA ILE A 440 -16.29 -23.38 -14.18
C ILE A 440 -15.34 -24.58 -14.31
N ALA A 441 -14.05 -24.35 -14.54
CA ALA A 441 -13.05 -25.41 -14.59
C ALA A 441 -11.98 -25.25 -13.51
N ILE A 442 -11.59 -26.36 -12.90
CA ILE A 442 -10.40 -26.47 -12.04
C ILE A 442 -9.29 -27.08 -12.90
N VAL A 443 -8.21 -26.34 -13.12
CA VAL A 443 -6.98 -26.82 -13.75
C VAL A 443 -6.04 -27.30 -12.65
N TYR A 444 -5.46 -28.48 -12.80
CA TYR A 444 -4.61 -29.07 -11.76
C TYR A 444 -3.55 -30.00 -12.36
N VAL A 445 -2.53 -30.29 -11.56
CA VAL A 445 -1.52 -31.30 -11.88
C VAL A 445 -1.91 -32.61 -11.19
N GLN A 446 -2.06 -33.66 -11.98
CA GLN A 446 -2.12 -35.02 -11.46
C GLN A 446 -0.72 -35.64 -11.55
N ARG A 447 -0.23 -36.25 -10.47
CA ARG A 447 1.08 -36.92 -10.48
C ARG A 447 1.13 -38.11 -9.51
N PRO A 448 2.13 -39.00 -9.61
CA PRO A 448 2.37 -40.00 -8.60
C PRO A 448 2.59 -39.34 -7.23
N SER A 449 2.06 -39.95 -6.17
CA SER A 449 2.32 -39.54 -4.79
C SER A 449 3.81 -39.70 -4.52
N ASN A 450 4.43 -38.68 -3.94
CA ASN A 450 5.87 -38.64 -3.72
C ASN A 450 6.18 -38.03 -2.36
N THR A 451 6.76 -38.84 -1.48
CA THR A 451 7.16 -38.47 -0.10
C THR A 451 8.47 -37.68 -0.06
N THR A 452 9.23 -37.71 -1.17
CA THR A 452 10.48 -36.97 -1.36
C THR A 452 10.36 -35.93 -2.47
N ALA A 453 9.13 -35.43 -2.72
CA ALA A 453 8.93 -34.40 -3.72
C ALA A 453 9.81 -33.17 -3.42
N PRO A 454 10.47 -32.59 -4.44
CA PRO A 454 11.39 -31.48 -4.24
C PRO A 454 10.67 -30.23 -3.72
N ASP A 455 11.41 -29.38 -3.01
CA ASP A 455 10.96 -28.03 -2.68
C ASP A 455 11.06 -27.09 -3.90
N ARG A 456 10.61 -25.84 -3.74
CA ARG A 456 10.54 -24.86 -4.84
C ARG A 456 11.90 -24.47 -5.43
N LEU A 457 13.01 -24.67 -4.74
CA LEU A 457 14.36 -24.43 -5.29
C LEU A 457 14.98 -25.68 -5.91
N SER A 458 14.47 -26.88 -5.63
CA SER A 458 14.93 -28.14 -6.22
C SER A 458 14.18 -28.51 -7.51
N PHE A 459 13.85 -27.50 -8.31
CA PHE A 459 13.07 -27.62 -9.55
C PHE A 459 13.76 -28.46 -10.64
N ASP A 460 15.08 -28.66 -10.54
CA ASP A 460 15.86 -29.47 -11.49
C ASP A 460 15.66 -30.98 -11.28
N THR A 461 15.15 -31.40 -10.12
CA THR A 461 14.86 -32.80 -9.77
C THR A 461 13.66 -33.34 -10.55
N PHE A 462 13.85 -34.43 -11.30
CA PHE A 462 12.81 -35.00 -12.19
C PHE A 462 11.73 -35.76 -11.43
N GLY A 463 10.47 -35.34 -11.61
CA GLY A 463 9.28 -36.01 -11.09
C GLY A 463 8.34 -36.49 -12.20
N GLY A 464 8.70 -37.58 -12.88
CA GLY A 464 7.93 -38.11 -14.01
C GLY A 464 6.54 -38.68 -13.66
N GLY A 465 5.72 -38.86 -14.69
CA GLY A 465 4.36 -39.41 -14.60
C GLY A 465 3.28 -38.37 -14.31
N ALA A 466 3.59 -37.08 -14.43
CA ALA A 466 2.68 -35.97 -14.21
C ALA A 466 1.90 -35.59 -15.47
N GLU A 467 0.65 -35.18 -15.27
CA GLU A 467 -0.28 -34.71 -16.31
C GLU A 467 -0.89 -33.37 -15.91
N LEU A 468 -1.08 -32.47 -16.89
CA LEU A 468 -1.92 -31.30 -16.71
C LEU A 468 -3.36 -31.65 -17.08
N ARG A 469 -4.32 -31.44 -16.17
CA ARG A 469 -5.73 -31.80 -16.36
C ARG A 469 -6.67 -30.65 -16.03
N ALA A 470 -7.88 -30.69 -16.61
CA ALA A 470 -8.98 -29.79 -16.27
C ALA A 470 -10.25 -30.58 -15.90
N ALA A 471 -10.81 -30.30 -14.73
CA ALA A 471 -12.10 -30.85 -14.30
C ALA A 471 -13.19 -29.78 -14.42
N ALA A 472 -14.24 -30.07 -15.21
CA ALA A 472 -15.40 -29.20 -15.34
C ALA A 472 -16.33 -29.38 -14.14
N THR A 473 -16.75 -28.29 -13.52
CA THR A 473 -17.67 -28.26 -12.39
C THR A 473 -18.56 -27.02 -12.47
N THR A 474 -19.31 -26.71 -11.43
CA THR A 474 -20.21 -25.56 -11.34
C THR A 474 -20.04 -24.80 -10.03
N PHE A 475 -20.49 -23.54 -10.03
CA PHE A 475 -20.68 -22.80 -8.79
C PHE A 475 -21.90 -23.34 -8.02
N ALA A 476 -21.77 -23.39 -6.70
CA ALA A 476 -22.86 -23.66 -5.75
C ALA A 476 -23.38 -22.35 -5.14
N ALA A 477 -24.29 -22.46 -4.16
CA ALA A 477 -24.74 -21.32 -3.37
C ALA A 477 -23.56 -20.57 -2.74
N GLY A 478 -23.67 -19.24 -2.64
CA GLY A 478 -22.59 -18.40 -2.09
C GLY A 478 -21.31 -18.36 -2.93
N GLN A 479 -21.37 -18.78 -4.21
CA GLN A 479 -20.23 -18.90 -5.12
C GLN A 479 -19.14 -19.89 -4.66
N GLN A 480 -19.50 -20.86 -3.82
CA GLN A 480 -18.63 -22.00 -3.52
C GLN A 480 -18.43 -22.87 -4.76
N ILE A 481 -17.35 -23.65 -4.80
CA ILE A 481 -17.07 -24.57 -5.91
C ILE A 481 -17.65 -25.95 -5.60
N THR A 482 -18.46 -26.50 -6.50
CA THR A 482 -19.02 -27.85 -6.32
C THR A 482 -17.91 -28.90 -6.44
N PRO A 483 -17.79 -29.85 -5.50
CA PRO A 483 -16.88 -30.98 -5.63
C PRO A 483 -17.14 -31.80 -6.90
N VAL A 484 -16.08 -32.28 -7.54
CA VAL A 484 -16.15 -33.02 -8.80
C VAL A 484 -15.25 -34.26 -8.78
N SER A 485 -15.67 -35.32 -9.47
CA SER A 485 -14.83 -36.51 -9.69
C SER A 485 -13.88 -36.31 -10.86
N VAL A 486 -12.60 -36.65 -10.70
CA VAL A 486 -11.57 -36.49 -11.74
C VAL A 486 -11.67 -37.50 -12.88
N GLY A 487 -12.50 -38.53 -12.76
CA GLY A 487 -12.65 -39.57 -13.79
C GLY A 487 -13.05 -39.04 -15.18
N GLY A 488 -13.72 -37.87 -15.23
CA GLY A 488 -14.12 -37.19 -16.48
C GLY A 488 -13.26 -35.98 -16.86
N SER A 489 -12.10 -35.74 -16.22
CA SER A 489 -11.28 -34.57 -16.50
C SER A 489 -10.57 -34.66 -17.86
N THR A 490 -10.42 -33.53 -18.55
CA THR A 490 -9.71 -33.41 -19.83
C THR A 490 -8.19 -33.38 -19.62
N LEU A 491 -7.44 -34.17 -20.40
CA LEU A 491 -5.98 -34.11 -20.46
C LEU A 491 -5.54 -32.92 -21.33
N LEU A 492 -4.91 -31.91 -20.73
CA LEU A 492 -4.45 -30.70 -21.42
C LEU A 492 -3.03 -30.87 -22.00
N SER A 493 -2.16 -31.58 -21.29
CA SER A 493 -0.76 -31.77 -21.71
C SER A 493 -0.58 -32.74 -22.88
N GLY A 494 -1.65 -33.45 -23.31
CA GLY A 494 -1.59 -34.49 -24.35
C GLY A 494 -1.17 -33.97 -25.73
N GLY A 495 -1.51 -32.71 -26.06
CA GLY A 495 -1.14 -32.08 -27.32
C GLY A 495 0.28 -31.48 -27.35
N CYS A 496 1.02 -31.52 -26.24
CA CYS A 496 2.26 -30.75 -26.06
C CYS A 496 3.54 -31.51 -26.46
N GLY A 497 3.44 -32.75 -26.94
CA GLY A 497 4.60 -33.57 -27.32
C GLY A 497 5.48 -34.03 -26.13
N LEU A 498 4.91 -34.09 -24.91
CA LEU A 498 5.65 -34.41 -23.67
C LEU A 498 5.75 -35.93 -23.38
N GLY A 499 4.95 -36.76 -24.04
CA GLY A 499 4.87 -38.21 -23.76
C GLY A 499 4.16 -38.53 -22.42
N GLY A 500 4.08 -39.82 -22.09
CA GLY A 500 3.31 -40.33 -20.93
C GLY A 500 4.05 -40.32 -19.58
N ASN A 501 5.33 -39.95 -19.55
CA ASN A 501 6.14 -39.91 -18.32
C ASN A 501 6.64 -38.49 -18.00
N ALA A 502 5.92 -37.46 -18.47
CA ALA A 502 6.32 -36.08 -18.33
C ALA A 502 6.42 -35.63 -16.86
N ASP A 503 7.21 -34.60 -16.61
CA ASP A 503 7.19 -33.81 -15.38
C ASP A 503 6.49 -32.49 -15.71
N VAL A 504 5.45 -32.14 -14.95
CA VAL A 504 4.51 -31.04 -15.21
C VAL A 504 4.24 -30.30 -13.92
N GLN A 505 4.34 -28.98 -13.91
CA GLN A 505 4.17 -28.17 -12.70
C GLN A 505 3.68 -26.74 -12.96
N ALA A 506 3.19 -26.12 -11.88
CA ALA A 506 2.89 -24.69 -11.77
C ALA A 506 2.01 -24.15 -12.92
N PRO A 507 0.75 -24.63 -13.08
CA PRO A 507 -0.16 -24.03 -14.02
C PRO A 507 -0.66 -22.66 -13.54
N ASP A 508 -0.95 -21.79 -14.49
CA ASP A 508 -1.62 -20.50 -14.28
C ASP A 508 -2.58 -20.19 -15.45
N VAL A 509 -3.61 -19.37 -15.21
CA VAL A 509 -4.67 -19.09 -16.18
C VAL A 509 -4.73 -17.60 -16.49
N ALA A 510 -4.80 -17.26 -17.77
CA ALA A 510 -4.91 -15.88 -18.23
C ALA A 510 -6.26 -15.26 -17.83
N SER A 511 -6.33 -13.92 -17.88
CA SER A 511 -7.55 -13.14 -17.60
C SER A 511 -8.76 -13.45 -18.48
N ASP A 512 -8.56 -14.13 -19.61
CA ASP A 512 -9.65 -14.63 -20.45
C ASP A 512 -10.35 -15.88 -19.91
N GLY A 513 -9.77 -16.56 -18.92
CA GLY A 513 -10.30 -17.79 -18.33
C GLY A 513 -10.13 -19.05 -19.19
N ASP A 514 -9.34 -19.00 -20.28
CA ASP A 514 -9.19 -20.11 -21.23
C ASP A 514 -7.73 -20.48 -21.53
N ARG A 515 -6.82 -19.50 -21.63
CA ARG A 515 -5.40 -19.78 -21.86
C ARG A 515 -4.73 -20.23 -20.56
N VAL A 516 -4.05 -21.38 -20.62
CA VAL A 516 -3.31 -21.99 -19.51
C VAL A 516 -1.83 -22.04 -19.86
N VAL A 517 -0.99 -21.54 -18.96
CA VAL A 517 0.45 -21.65 -19.05
C VAL A 517 0.95 -22.59 -17.95
N PHE A 518 1.99 -23.38 -18.22
CA PHE A 518 2.57 -24.31 -17.25
C PHE A 518 4.03 -24.65 -17.62
N ALA A 519 4.77 -25.24 -16.69
CA ALA A 519 6.13 -25.73 -16.94
C ALA A 519 6.14 -27.26 -17.10
N ALA A 520 6.92 -27.78 -18.06
CA ALA A 520 7.06 -29.22 -18.23
C ALA A 520 8.36 -29.65 -18.93
N ARG A 521 8.65 -30.96 -18.83
CA ARG A 521 9.67 -31.67 -19.61
C ARG A 521 9.26 -33.13 -19.83
N ALA A 522 9.71 -33.74 -20.92
CA ALA A 522 9.30 -35.10 -21.28
C ALA A 522 10.04 -36.19 -20.48
N GLN A 523 11.33 -35.96 -20.20
CA GLN A 523 12.21 -36.91 -19.49
C GLN A 523 13.28 -36.17 -18.67
N ALA A 524 13.97 -36.91 -17.80
CA ALA A 524 15.01 -36.35 -16.91
C ALA A 524 16.16 -35.65 -17.65
N ALA A 525 16.50 -36.11 -18.86
CA ALA A 525 17.54 -35.51 -19.68
C ALA A 525 17.18 -34.10 -20.17
N ASP A 526 15.89 -33.81 -20.34
CA ASP A 526 15.45 -32.53 -20.90
C ASP A 526 15.40 -31.42 -19.84
N PRO A 527 15.67 -30.15 -20.22
CA PRO A 527 15.39 -29.01 -19.37
C PRO A 527 13.88 -28.76 -19.28
N LEU A 528 13.45 -28.11 -18.19
CA LEU A 528 12.08 -27.59 -18.09
C LEU A 528 11.87 -26.48 -19.13
N GLY A 529 10.72 -26.51 -19.80
CA GLY A 529 10.24 -25.45 -20.67
C GLY A 529 8.86 -24.97 -20.25
N VAL A 530 8.52 -23.74 -20.62
CA VAL A 530 7.17 -23.18 -20.46
C VAL A 530 6.33 -23.54 -21.68
N TYR A 531 5.08 -23.95 -21.44
CA TYR A 531 4.09 -24.34 -22.45
C TYR A 531 2.80 -23.55 -22.25
N LEU A 532 2.10 -23.29 -23.36
CA LEU A 532 0.85 -22.55 -23.42
C LEU A 532 -0.18 -23.35 -24.20
N VAL A 533 -1.36 -23.57 -23.63
CA VAL A 533 -2.47 -24.34 -24.20
C VAL A 533 -3.81 -23.66 -23.92
N ARG A 534 -4.85 -23.99 -24.68
CA ARG A 534 -6.23 -23.56 -24.41
C ARG A 534 -7.04 -24.68 -23.75
N LEU A 535 -7.91 -24.32 -22.81
CA LEU A 535 -8.81 -25.29 -22.15
C LEU A 535 -9.78 -25.92 -23.14
N GLY A 536 -10.36 -25.13 -24.03
CA GLY A 536 -11.33 -25.60 -25.02
C GLY A 536 -10.71 -26.38 -26.18
N ASP A 537 -9.39 -26.28 -26.39
CA ASP A 537 -8.68 -26.95 -27.50
C ASP A 537 -7.24 -27.31 -27.11
N PRO A 538 -7.02 -28.46 -26.46
CA PRO A 538 -5.70 -28.92 -26.05
C PRO A 538 -4.69 -29.11 -27.20
N ALA A 539 -5.15 -29.22 -28.45
CA ALA A 539 -4.27 -29.35 -29.62
C ALA A 539 -3.53 -28.05 -29.94
N THR A 540 -3.96 -26.92 -29.37
CA THR A 540 -3.29 -25.61 -29.50
C THR A 540 -1.99 -25.49 -28.70
N CYS A 541 -1.56 -26.55 -28.01
CA CYS A 541 -0.41 -26.48 -27.13
C CYS A 541 0.87 -26.10 -27.89
N VAL A 542 1.52 -25.04 -27.43
CA VAL A 542 2.81 -24.57 -27.96
C VAL A 542 3.83 -24.48 -26.84
N ARG A 543 5.10 -24.74 -27.17
CA ARG A 543 6.21 -24.44 -26.27
C ARG A 543 6.51 -22.94 -26.36
N VAL A 544 6.39 -22.23 -25.25
CA VAL A 544 6.66 -20.80 -25.16
C VAL A 544 8.17 -20.55 -25.27
N THR A 545 8.93 -21.12 -24.33
CA THR A 545 10.37 -20.91 -24.23
C THR A 545 11.13 -21.89 -25.14
N PRO A 546 11.86 -21.43 -26.16
CA PRO A 546 12.63 -22.32 -27.03
C PRO A 546 13.69 -23.08 -26.22
N PRO A 547 14.00 -24.34 -26.59
CA PRO A 547 15.09 -25.07 -25.95
C PRO A 547 16.41 -24.30 -26.09
N ALA A 548 17.15 -24.21 -24.99
CA ALA A 548 18.48 -23.62 -24.92
C ALA A 548 19.50 -24.71 -24.57
N ALA A 549 20.72 -24.56 -25.08
CA ALA A 549 21.82 -25.45 -24.73
C ALA A 549 22.23 -25.25 -23.26
N ASP A 550 22.80 -26.30 -22.68
CA ASP A 550 23.41 -26.22 -21.36
C ASP A 550 24.50 -25.13 -21.35
N SER A 551 24.61 -24.44 -20.22
CA SER A 551 25.54 -23.34 -20.01
C SER A 551 26.28 -23.57 -18.70
N ASN A 552 27.61 -23.40 -18.68
CA ASN A 552 28.44 -23.68 -17.51
C ASN A 552 28.23 -25.09 -16.90
N GLY A 553 27.90 -26.08 -17.73
CA GLY A 553 27.61 -27.45 -17.28
C GLY A 553 26.25 -27.62 -16.58
N LEU A 554 25.38 -26.61 -16.66
CA LEU A 554 24.05 -26.60 -16.07
C LEU A 554 22.97 -26.50 -17.15
N LYS A 555 21.86 -27.19 -16.94
CA LYS A 555 20.68 -27.10 -17.82
C LYS A 555 20.01 -25.73 -17.69
N VAL A 556 19.53 -25.21 -18.83
CA VAL A 556 18.73 -23.98 -18.86
C VAL A 556 17.24 -24.31 -18.69
N HIS A 557 16.78 -24.31 -17.43
CA HIS A 557 15.38 -24.54 -17.06
C HIS A 557 14.57 -23.24 -17.20
N ASN A 558 13.31 -23.37 -17.63
CA ASN A 558 12.31 -22.31 -17.60
C ASN A 558 11.04 -22.86 -16.93
N PHE A 559 10.58 -22.22 -15.86
CA PHE A 559 9.56 -22.78 -14.98
C PHE A 559 8.79 -21.69 -14.22
N ASP A 560 7.79 -22.12 -13.43
CA ASP A 560 6.86 -21.26 -12.68
C ASP A 560 6.28 -20.08 -13.49
N PRO A 561 5.61 -20.33 -14.61
CA PRO A 561 5.04 -19.26 -15.41
C PRO A 561 3.79 -18.64 -14.74
N ALA A 562 3.59 -17.34 -14.96
CA ALA A 562 2.39 -16.60 -14.57
C ALA A 562 2.00 -15.60 -15.65
N PHE A 563 0.70 -15.44 -15.88
CA PHE A 563 0.19 -14.43 -16.80
C PHE A 563 0.18 -13.05 -16.16
N SER A 564 0.50 -12.04 -16.96
CA SER A 564 0.21 -10.65 -16.61
C SER A 564 -1.31 -10.41 -16.48
N PRO A 565 -1.76 -9.46 -15.64
CA PRO A 565 -3.19 -9.18 -15.46
C PRO A 565 -3.92 -8.72 -16.72
N ASP A 566 -3.22 -8.22 -17.74
CA ASP A 566 -3.78 -7.90 -19.06
C ASP A 566 -3.81 -9.10 -20.03
N GLY A 567 -3.22 -10.24 -19.65
CA GLY A 567 -3.12 -11.46 -20.45
C GLY A 567 -2.19 -11.37 -21.66
N LYS A 568 -1.34 -10.33 -21.76
CA LYS A 568 -0.46 -10.08 -22.91
C LYS A 568 0.98 -10.51 -22.69
N TRP A 569 1.37 -10.85 -21.47
CA TRP A 569 2.72 -11.26 -21.11
C TRP A 569 2.71 -12.49 -20.22
N ILE A 570 3.79 -13.26 -20.30
CA ILE A 570 4.09 -14.37 -19.40
C ILE A 570 5.41 -14.04 -18.70
N VAL A 571 5.38 -14.02 -17.37
CA VAL A 571 6.60 -13.97 -16.53
C VAL A 571 6.90 -15.39 -16.06
N PHE A 572 8.18 -15.76 -16.03
CA PHE A 572 8.62 -17.09 -15.61
C PHE A 572 10.01 -17.01 -14.97
N ALA A 573 10.36 -18.00 -14.14
CA ALA A 573 11.71 -18.19 -13.62
C ALA A 573 12.57 -18.92 -14.66
N SER A 574 13.83 -18.51 -14.82
CA SER A 574 14.78 -19.11 -15.77
C SER A 574 16.18 -19.18 -15.20
N THR A 575 16.87 -20.31 -15.42
CA THR A 575 18.29 -20.47 -15.04
C THR A 575 19.25 -19.92 -16.09
N ARG A 576 18.74 -19.27 -17.14
CA ARG A 576 19.57 -18.75 -18.24
C ARG A 576 20.63 -17.75 -17.75
N GLY A 577 20.26 -16.89 -16.80
CA GLY A 577 21.11 -15.83 -16.24
C GLY A 577 21.59 -14.80 -17.27
N LYS A 578 22.20 -13.70 -16.78
CA LYS A 578 22.84 -12.69 -17.64
C LYS A 578 24.19 -13.17 -18.20
N ALA A 579 24.92 -13.97 -17.42
CA ALA A 579 26.27 -14.46 -17.73
C ALA A 579 26.31 -15.98 -17.99
N GLY A 580 25.18 -16.56 -18.42
CA GLY A 580 24.97 -18.00 -18.47
C GLY A 580 24.45 -18.56 -17.15
N ALA A 581 24.19 -19.87 -17.14
CA ALA A 581 23.61 -20.53 -15.98
C ALA A 581 24.61 -20.62 -14.82
N THR A 582 24.13 -20.42 -13.59
CA THR A 582 24.95 -20.40 -12.38
C THR A 582 24.27 -21.20 -11.27
N THR A 583 24.92 -21.36 -10.11
CA THR A 583 24.32 -21.99 -8.93
C THR A 583 24.19 -21.02 -7.76
N SER A 584 23.16 -21.22 -6.93
CA SER A 584 22.95 -20.41 -5.75
C SER A 584 24.01 -20.62 -4.68
N ARG A 585 24.24 -19.61 -3.84
CA ARG A 585 25.44 -19.53 -2.98
C ARG A 585 25.39 -20.43 -1.76
N LYS A 586 24.19 -20.77 -1.26
CA LYS A 586 24.02 -21.63 -0.07
C LYS A 586 23.85 -23.09 -0.44
N ARG A 587 22.91 -23.38 -1.35
CA ARG A 587 22.48 -24.73 -1.69
C ARG A 587 23.25 -25.33 -2.87
N LEU A 588 23.97 -24.50 -3.64
CA LEU A 588 24.66 -24.90 -4.88
C LEU A 588 23.73 -25.62 -5.87
N LEU A 589 22.45 -25.26 -5.86
CA LEU A 589 21.46 -25.67 -6.87
C LEU A 589 21.47 -24.68 -8.03
N PRO A 590 20.98 -25.05 -9.24
CA PRO A 590 20.82 -24.08 -10.32
C PRO A 590 20.11 -22.80 -9.84
N GLN A 591 20.70 -21.66 -10.14
CA GLN A 591 20.18 -20.34 -9.80
C GLN A 591 19.18 -19.90 -10.87
N SER A 592 18.12 -19.20 -10.46
CA SER A 592 17.11 -18.65 -11.38
C SER A 592 16.87 -17.16 -11.19
N ASP A 593 16.68 -16.45 -12.30
CA ASP A 593 16.19 -15.08 -12.38
C ASP A 593 14.80 -15.05 -13.03
N LEU A 594 14.08 -13.94 -12.91
CA LEU A 594 12.81 -13.74 -13.61
C LEU A 594 13.03 -13.22 -15.03
N TRP A 595 12.23 -13.75 -15.95
CA TRP A 595 12.17 -13.36 -17.35
C TRP A 595 10.72 -13.13 -17.77
N ARG A 596 10.51 -12.34 -18.83
CA ARG A 596 9.20 -12.11 -19.42
C ARG A 596 9.21 -12.28 -20.94
N VAL A 597 8.06 -12.59 -21.50
CA VAL A 597 7.82 -12.67 -22.95
C VAL A 597 6.39 -12.25 -23.28
N ALA A 598 6.20 -11.54 -24.39
CA ALA A 598 4.90 -11.12 -24.89
C ALA A 598 4.22 -12.25 -25.67
N VAL A 599 2.89 -12.29 -25.56
CA VAL A 599 2.03 -13.25 -26.25
C VAL A 599 0.78 -12.58 -26.81
N ASN A 600 0.31 -13.07 -27.95
CA ASN A 600 -0.97 -12.70 -28.55
C ASN A 600 -1.77 -13.98 -28.86
N GLY A 601 -2.79 -14.25 -28.05
CA GLY A 601 -3.42 -15.57 -28.04
C GLY A 601 -2.40 -16.64 -27.61
N THR A 602 -2.18 -17.65 -28.46
CA THR A 602 -1.13 -18.67 -28.29
C THR A 602 0.16 -18.34 -29.06
N THR A 603 0.21 -17.23 -29.80
CA THR A 603 1.41 -16.81 -30.53
C THR A 603 2.38 -16.10 -29.59
N VAL A 604 3.66 -16.50 -29.62
CA VAL A 604 4.73 -15.93 -28.80
C VAL A 604 5.56 -14.97 -29.64
N ASP A 605 5.80 -13.76 -29.13
CA ASP A 605 6.75 -12.84 -29.74
C ASP A 605 8.18 -13.23 -29.33
N GLN A 606 8.88 -13.93 -30.21
CA GLN A 606 10.23 -14.43 -29.94
C GLN A 606 11.29 -13.33 -29.76
N ASN A 607 10.99 -12.07 -30.11
CA ASN A 607 11.91 -10.95 -29.92
C ASN A 607 11.69 -10.21 -28.59
N SER A 608 10.68 -10.60 -27.81
CA SER A 608 10.26 -9.89 -26.59
C SER A 608 10.81 -10.48 -25.30
N TYR A 609 11.75 -11.44 -25.37
CA TYR A 609 12.35 -12.02 -24.17
C TYR A 609 13.22 -11.00 -23.44
N GLU A 610 12.88 -10.75 -22.18
CA GLU A 610 13.61 -9.80 -21.35
C GLU A 610 13.83 -10.36 -19.94
N GLN A 611 15.05 -10.22 -19.45
CA GLN A 611 15.38 -10.47 -18.04
C GLN A 611 14.83 -9.33 -17.17
N VAL A 612 14.28 -9.70 -16.03
CA VAL A 612 13.62 -8.81 -15.06
C VAL A 612 14.48 -8.67 -13.79
N THR A 613 15.13 -9.75 -13.35
CA THR A 613 15.97 -9.75 -12.14
C THR A 613 17.37 -10.33 -12.36
N PHE A 614 18.33 -10.01 -11.48
CA PHE A 614 19.77 -10.12 -11.74
C PHE A 614 20.59 -10.47 -10.48
N LEU A 615 20.06 -11.31 -9.59
CA LEU A 615 20.71 -11.62 -8.31
C LEU A 615 21.65 -12.82 -8.39
N SER A 616 22.51 -13.01 -7.38
CA SER A 616 23.41 -14.16 -7.30
C SER A 616 22.74 -15.46 -6.80
N ASN A 617 21.46 -15.38 -6.40
CA ASN A 617 20.68 -16.50 -5.85
C ASN A 617 19.30 -16.60 -6.53
N SER A 618 18.54 -17.65 -6.20
CA SER A 618 17.32 -17.98 -6.93
C SER A 618 16.12 -17.10 -6.59
N GLU A 619 15.38 -16.74 -7.63
CA GLU A 619 14.04 -16.19 -7.55
C GLU A 619 13.06 -17.10 -8.30
N VAL A 620 11.98 -17.47 -7.61
CA VAL A 620 11.03 -18.51 -8.05
C VAL A 620 9.58 -18.12 -7.75
N GLY A 621 8.63 -18.84 -8.36
CA GLY A 621 7.20 -18.62 -8.16
C GLY A 621 6.72 -17.19 -8.42
N PRO A 622 7.05 -16.55 -9.57
CA PRO A 622 6.52 -15.23 -9.87
C PRO A 622 4.99 -15.26 -9.97
N GLN A 623 4.35 -14.21 -9.45
CA GLN A 623 2.90 -13.99 -9.46
C GLN A 623 2.62 -12.49 -9.58
N PHE A 624 1.41 -12.09 -9.98
CA PHE A 624 1.06 -10.68 -10.10
C PHE A 624 0.16 -10.20 -8.96
N MET A 625 0.43 -8.98 -8.50
CA MET A 625 -0.54 -8.19 -7.74
C MET A 625 -1.61 -7.65 -8.70
N ARG A 626 -2.81 -7.38 -8.18
CA ARG A 626 -3.93 -6.79 -8.93
C ARG A 626 -3.53 -5.50 -9.64
N GLU A 627 -2.71 -4.67 -8.98
CA GLU A 627 -2.23 -3.40 -9.51
C GLU A 627 -1.15 -3.53 -10.60
N GLY A 628 -0.69 -4.75 -10.92
CA GLY A 628 0.21 -5.02 -12.06
C GLY A 628 1.71 -5.10 -11.74
N ARG A 629 2.09 -5.19 -10.46
CA ARG A 629 3.47 -5.49 -10.02
C ARG A 629 3.70 -6.99 -9.92
N ILE A 630 4.94 -7.43 -10.10
CA ILE A 630 5.35 -8.82 -9.96
C ILE A 630 5.75 -9.07 -8.50
N THR A 631 5.34 -10.20 -7.94
CA THR A 631 5.77 -10.75 -6.65
C THR A 631 6.51 -12.05 -6.87
N MET A 632 7.44 -12.39 -5.99
CA MET A 632 8.24 -13.59 -6.10
C MET A 632 8.75 -14.06 -4.74
N THR A 633 9.22 -15.30 -4.68
CA THR A 633 10.07 -15.77 -3.58
C THR A 633 11.53 -15.61 -3.96
N THR A 634 12.31 -14.97 -3.09
CA THR A 634 13.75 -14.73 -3.27
C THR A 634 14.55 -15.48 -2.23
N GLU A 635 15.56 -16.23 -2.67
CA GLU A 635 16.59 -16.82 -1.84
C GLU A 635 17.60 -15.75 -1.41
N LYS A 636 17.71 -15.53 -0.10
CA LYS A 636 18.58 -14.51 0.48
C LYS A 636 19.74 -15.17 1.21
N VAL A 637 20.94 -14.77 0.84
CA VAL A 637 22.17 -15.37 1.36
C VAL A 637 23.15 -14.29 1.76
N SER A 638 23.65 -14.39 2.98
CA SER A 638 24.81 -13.65 3.49
C SER A 638 25.45 -14.43 4.62
N ASP A 639 26.62 -14.00 5.08
CA ASP A 639 27.27 -14.62 6.23
C ASP A 639 26.33 -14.64 7.46
N GLY A 640 26.15 -15.81 8.06
CA GLY A 640 25.23 -16.03 9.17
C GLY A 640 23.73 -15.85 8.86
N PHE A 641 23.34 -15.65 7.59
CA PHE A 641 21.95 -15.36 7.22
C PHE A 641 21.50 -16.13 5.97
N TYR A 642 20.43 -16.91 6.10
CA TYR A 642 19.83 -17.66 4.98
C TYR A 642 18.31 -17.79 5.14
N GLN A 643 17.53 -17.35 4.15
CA GLN A 643 16.07 -17.43 4.16
C GLN A 643 15.47 -17.38 2.76
N LEU A 644 14.22 -17.84 2.64
CA LEU A 644 13.36 -17.59 1.48
C LEU A 644 12.30 -16.56 1.87
N SER A 645 12.21 -15.45 1.15
CA SER A 645 11.32 -14.34 1.50
C SER A 645 10.63 -13.74 0.30
N GLY A 646 9.47 -13.11 0.52
CA GLY A 646 8.72 -12.46 -0.55
C GLY A 646 9.33 -11.13 -0.99
N ARG A 647 9.50 -10.89 -2.29
CA ARG A 647 9.80 -9.58 -2.86
C ARG A 647 8.77 -9.18 -3.90
N ARG A 648 8.83 -7.92 -4.34
CA ARG A 648 8.10 -7.41 -5.49
C ARG A 648 8.98 -6.54 -6.38
N ILE A 649 8.58 -6.37 -7.64
CA ILE A 649 9.21 -5.44 -8.59
C ILE A 649 8.14 -4.84 -9.50
N ASN A 650 8.35 -3.59 -9.94
CA ASN A 650 7.46 -2.96 -10.91
C ASN A 650 7.59 -3.63 -12.29
N TRP A 651 6.59 -3.44 -13.13
CA TRP A 651 6.59 -3.98 -14.49
C TRP A 651 7.74 -3.42 -15.32
N ASP A 652 8.06 -2.15 -15.20
CA ASP A 652 9.19 -1.50 -15.88
C ASP A 652 10.58 -1.92 -15.38
N ARG A 653 10.66 -2.93 -14.49
CA ARG A 653 11.87 -3.50 -13.87
C ARG A 653 12.55 -2.58 -12.86
N THR A 654 11.83 -1.60 -12.33
CA THR A 654 12.29 -0.70 -11.26
C THR A 654 11.67 -1.07 -9.90
N ASP A 655 12.09 -0.42 -8.81
CA ASP A 655 11.57 -0.58 -7.45
C ASP A 655 11.58 -2.05 -6.99
N TYR A 656 12.77 -2.67 -6.99
CA TYR A 656 12.96 -4.02 -6.47
C TYR A 656 12.84 -4.04 -4.94
N HIS A 657 11.63 -4.28 -4.44
CA HIS A 657 11.23 -3.93 -3.09
C HIS A 657 11.00 -5.16 -2.19
N PRO A 658 11.41 -5.12 -0.91
CA PRO A 658 10.94 -6.05 0.12
C PRO A 658 9.40 -6.16 0.17
N LEU A 659 8.82 -7.36 0.22
CA LEU A 659 7.35 -7.51 0.32
C LEU A 659 6.91 -8.01 1.70
N LEU A 660 7.26 -9.25 2.04
CA LEU A 660 6.81 -9.90 3.27
C LEU A 660 7.78 -10.99 3.73
N ALA A 661 7.67 -11.42 4.99
CA ALA A 661 8.49 -12.48 5.58
C ALA A 661 10.02 -12.26 5.39
N GLN A 662 10.48 -11.00 5.44
CA GLN A 662 11.88 -10.67 5.19
C GLN A 662 12.83 -11.25 6.25
N ARG A 663 12.33 -11.54 7.46
CA ARG A 663 13.08 -12.02 8.61
C ARG A 663 12.23 -12.95 9.48
N ALA A 664 12.74 -14.14 9.76
CA ALA A 664 12.25 -15.08 10.77
C ALA A 664 12.53 -14.51 12.16
N ILE A 665 13.76 -14.03 12.36
CA ILE A 665 14.25 -13.37 13.57
C ILE A 665 14.80 -12.01 13.16
N SER A 666 14.36 -10.96 13.84
CA SER A 666 14.77 -9.58 13.55
C SER A 666 15.54 -8.98 14.73
N PRO A 667 16.61 -8.20 14.45
CA PRO A 667 17.34 -7.44 15.47
C PRO A 667 16.55 -6.22 15.95
N TYR A 668 17.18 -5.48 16.88
CA TYR A 668 16.70 -4.21 17.45
C TYR A 668 15.43 -4.37 18.30
N ALA A 669 15.35 -5.48 19.05
CA ALA A 669 14.30 -5.64 20.04
C ALA A 669 14.40 -4.63 21.19
N SER A 670 15.61 -4.10 21.43
CA SER A 670 15.94 -3.04 22.37
C SER A 670 16.84 -2.00 21.71
N LEU A 671 16.63 -0.71 22.02
CA LEU A 671 17.51 0.39 21.60
C LEU A 671 18.73 0.56 22.50
N THR A 672 18.70 0.03 23.72
CA THR A 672 19.84 0.07 24.65
C THR A 672 20.78 -1.12 24.49
N ASP A 673 20.30 -2.19 23.84
CA ASP A 673 21.05 -3.40 23.53
C ASP A 673 20.64 -3.91 22.15
N LEU A 674 21.38 -3.47 21.13
CA LEU A 674 21.10 -3.77 19.72
C LEU A 674 21.33 -5.24 19.36
N THR A 675 21.92 -6.04 20.25
CA THR A 675 22.11 -7.48 20.05
C THR A 675 20.83 -8.28 20.31
N GLN A 676 19.85 -7.68 21.01
CA GLN A 676 18.60 -8.36 21.29
C GLN A 676 17.76 -8.52 20.02
N THR A 677 17.23 -9.74 19.87
CA THR A 677 16.40 -10.12 18.74
C THR A 677 15.02 -10.59 19.21
N ARG A 678 14.04 -10.55 18.32
CA ARG A 678 12.74 -11.18 18.51
C ARG A 678 12.33 -11.93 17.24
N PRO A 679 11.55 -13.02 17.37
CA PRO A 679 10.89 -13.63 16.23
C PRO A 679 9.99 -12.61 15.51
N SER A 680 10.26 -12.38 14.23
CA SER A 680 9.40 -11.58 13.34
C SER A 680 8.28 -12.49 12.82
N VAL A 681 8.35 -13.03 11.59
CA VAL A 681 7.37 -14.03 11.13
C VAL A 681 7.52 -15.38 11.79
N GLY A 682 8.67 -15.68 12.38
CA GLY A 682 8.93 -16.97 13.03
C GLY A 682 9.24 -18.13 12.09
N TYR A 683 9.29 -17.86 10.78
CA TYR A 683 9.57 -18.85 9.72
C TYR A 683 10.71 -18.36 8.82
N ALA A 684 11.62 -19.26 8.47
CA ALA A 684 12.76 -18.95 7.60
C ALA A 684 12.46 -19.10 6.10
N SER A 685 11.29 -19.64 5.75
CA SER A 685 10.81 -19.77 4.39
C SER A 685 9.40 -19.24 4.22
N ALA A 686 9.18 -18.42 3.18
CA ALA A 686 7.88 -18.06 2.63
C ALA A 686 7.87 -18.33 1.12
N THR A 687 7.05 -19.28 0.67
CA THR A 687 6.90 -19.69 -0.74
C THR A 687 5.44 -19.59 -1.18
N ASP A 688 5.17 -19.82 -2.47
CA ASP A 688 3.83 -19.82 -3.08
C ASP A 688 3.02 -18.55 -2.75
N ILE A 689 3.68 -17.39 -2.85
CA ILE A 689 3.11 -16.09 -2.51
C ILE A 689 2.13 -15.65 -3.60
N ARG A 690 0.86 -15.45 -3.24
CA ARG A 690 -0.19 -14.95 -4.15
C ARG A 690 -1.01 -13.86 -3.48
N GLU A 691 -1.37 -12.81 -4.20
CA GLU A 691 -2.36 -11.85 -3.70
C GLU A 691 -3.77 -12.46 -3.82
N GLY A 692 -4.50 -12.46 -2.70
CA GLY A 692 -5.88 -12.88 -2.64
C GLY A 692 -6.84 -11.79 -3.10
N ALA A 693 -8.12 -12.15 -3.23
CA ALA A 693 -9.17 -11.26 -3.75
C ALA A 693 -9.28 -9.93 -2.97
N ASP A 694 -9.06 -10.00 -1.66
CA ASP A 694 -9.13 -8.88 -0.70
C ASP A 694 -7.80 -8.12 -0.54
N GLY A 695 -6.79 -8.44 -1.36
CA GLY A 695 -5.46 -7.84 -1.33
C GLY A 695 -4.57 -8.28 -0.15
N ASN A 696 -4.97 -9.29 0.62
CA ASN A 696 -4.05 -10.00 1.53
C ASN A 696 -3.19 -10.98 0.74
N PHE A 697 -1.98 -11.28 1.23
CA PHE A 697 -1.15 -12.30 0.62
C PHE A 697 -1.42 -13.66 1.24
N LEU A 698 -1.65 -14.66 0.40
CA LEU A 698 -1.60 -16.07 0.73
C LEU A 698 -0.16 -16.55 0.54
N LEU A 699 0.34 -17.37 1.44
CA LEU A 699 1.71 -17.88 1.41
C LEU A 699 1.85 -19.18 2.19
N ILE A 700 2.91 -19.92 1.89
CA ILE A 700 3.28 -21.16 2.57
C ILE A 700 4.56 -20.92 3.38
N LEU A 701 4.47 -21.19 4.68
CA LEU A 701 5.52 -20.88 5.65
C LEU A 701 6.17 -22.16 6.19
N SER A 702 7.50 -22.17 6.30
CA SER A 702 8.22 -23.32 6.87
C SER A 702 9.54 -22.93 7.53
N ASP A 703 9.97 -23.73 8.50
CA ASP A 703 11.37 -23.72 8.97
C ASP A 703 12.30 -24.29 7.88
N LEU A 704 13.58 -23.95 8.00
CA LEU A 704 14.63 -24.49 7.15
C LEU A 704 15.54 -25.43 7.94
N ARG A 705 15.96 -26.51 7.30
CA ARG A 705 17.04 -27.40 7.76
C ARG A 705 18.39 -26.68 7.61
N PRO A 706 19.47 -27.16 8.28
CA PRO A 706 20.81 -26.54 8.18
C PRO A 706 21.38 -26.45 6.76
N ASP A 707 20.95 -27.34 5.86
CA ASP A 707 21.32 -27.35 4.44
C ASP A 707 20.57 -26.29 3.61
N GLY A 708 19.59 -25.60 4.19
CA GLY A 708 18.76 -24.58 3.54
C GLY A 708 17.47 -25.11 2.90
N ALA A 709 17.19 -26.41 2.97
CA ALA A 709 15.94 -26.95 2.45
C ALA A 709 14.81 -26.84 3.50
N PRO A 710 13.54 -26.63 3.11
CA PRO A 710 12.41 -26.68 4.04
C PRO A 710 12.36 -27.99 4.84
N VAL A 711 11.84 -27.91 6.07
CA VAL A 711 11.68 -29.09 6.95
C VAL A 711 10.56 -30.01 6.48
N SER A 712 9.54 -29.45 5.84
CA SER A 712 8.40 -30.19 5.30
C SER A 712 8.67 -30.59 3.85
N PRO A 713 8.50 -31.88 3.47
CA PRO A 713 8.71 -32.34 2.11
C PRO A 713 7.64 -31.81 1.14
N GLY A 714 7.91 -31.92 -0.16
CA GLY A 714 6.93 -31.63 -1.22
C GLY A 714 6.49 -30.17 -1.28
N ALA A 715 7.36 -29.24 -0.92
CA ALA A 715 7.06 -27.80 -0.84
C ALA A 715 5.88 -27.46 0.09
N ALA A 716 5.57 -28.33 1.05
CA ALA A 716 4.47 -28.12 1.98
C ALA A 716 4.87 -27.21 3.16
N GLY A 717 3.90 -26.59 3.80
CA GLY A 717 4.12 -25.78 5.01
C GLY A 717 2.82 -25.33 5.66
N ALA A 718 2.93 -24.35 6.55
CA ALA A 718 1.78 -23.68 7.16
C ALA A 718 1.15 -22.70 6.18
N LEU A 719 -0.18 -22.67 6.11
CA LEU A 719 -0.91 -21.69 5.31
C LEU A 719 -0.99 -20.35 6.08
N GLY A 720 -0.34 -19.33 5.55
CA GLY A 720 -0.37 -17.96 6.07
C GLY A 720 -1.30 -17.05 5.26
N ILE A 721 -1.94 -16.10 5.95
CA ILE A 721 -2.63 -14.95 5.36
C ILE A 721 -2.01 -13.68 5.94
N PHE A 722 -1.35 -12.89 5.10
CA PHE A 722 -0.61 -11.70 5.48
C PHE A 722 -1.29 -10.42 5.00
N ASN A 723 -1.73 -9.58 5.93
CA ASN A 723 -2.31 -8.27 5.68
C ASN A 723 -1.22 -7.19 5.61
N ARG A 724 -0.80 -6.86 4.39
CA ARG A 724 0.26 -5.86 4.15
C ARG A 724 -0.01 -4.47 4.74
N SER A 725 -1.26 -4.11 5.03
CA SER A 725 -1.60 -2.76 5.49
C SER A 725 -1.42 -2.52 6.99
N ILE A 726 -1.07 -3.55 7.75
CA ILE A 726 -0.85 -3.42 9.21
C ILE A 726 0.64 -3.19 9.53
N GLY A 727 1.53 -3.65 8.66
CA GLY A 727 2.99 -3.51 8.79
C GLY A 727 3.67 -4.83 9.15
N PRO A 728 4.92 -4.78 9.62
CA PRO A 728 5.68 -5.96 10.01
C PRO A 728 5.07 -6.71 11.19
N PHE A 729 5.41 -8.00 11.29
CA PHE A 729 4.88 -8.91 12.30
C PHE A 729 5.94 -9.29 13.33
N GLU A 730 5.51 -9.45 14.58
CA GLU A 730 6.32 -9.95 15.69
C GLU A 730 5.55 -11.11 16.34
N GLN A 731 6.07 -12.32 16.20
CA GLN A 731 5.42 -13.52 16.71
C GLN A 731 5.33 -13.49 18.24
N GLY A 732 4.14 -13.76 18.77
CA GLY A 732 3.88 -13.80 20.21
C GLY A 732 3.67 -12.42 20.85
N ARG A 733 3.72 -11.33 20.08
CA ARG A 733 3.40 -9.99 20.59
C ARG A 733 1.89 -9.83 20.78
N ALA A 734 1.47 -9.35 21.95
CA ALA A 734 0.07 -9.27 22.36
C ALA A 734 -0.28 -8.03 23.20
N ASP A 735 0.60 -7.02 23.28
CA ASP A 735 0.31 -5.75 23.93
C ASP A 735 -0.87 -5.02 23.28
N THR A 736 -1.54 -4.19 24.08
CA THR A 736 -2.69 -3.40 23.63
C THR A 736 -2.28 -2.46 22.50
N GLY A 737 -3.05 -2.44 21.41
CA GLY A 737 -2.79 -1.61 20.24
C GLY A 737 -1.95 -2.29 19.14
N TYR A 738 -1.28 -3.41 19.45
CA TYR A 738 -0.63 -4.21 18.44
C TYR A 738 -1.68 -4.97 17.59
N LEU A 739 -1.56 -4.86 16.27
CA LEU A 739 -2.37 -5.61 15.31
C LEU A 739 -1.47 -6.60 14.59
N ALA A 740 -1.82 -7.89 14.67
CA ALA A 740 -1.11 -8.93 13.95
C ALA A 740 -1.37 -8.83 12.45
N ALA A 741 -0.31 -8.68 11.66
CA ALA A 741 -0.39 -8.69 10.20
C ALA A 741 -0.50 -10.11 9.61
N LEU A 742 -0.05 -11.14 10.34
CA LEU A 742 -0.07 -12.54 9.88
C LEU A 742 -1.11 -13.35 10.67
N ARG A 743 -1.92 -14.13 9.96
CA ARG A 743 -2.75 -15.21 10.51
C ARG A 743 -2.32 -16.54 9.91
N LEU A 744 -2.10 -17.53 10.76
CA LEU A 744 -1.90 -18.92 10.35
C LEU A 744 -3.26 -19.64 10.33
N VAL A 745 -3.58 -20.28 9.22
CA VAL A 745 -4.78 -21.13 9.08
C VAL A 745 -4.41 -22.54 9.51
N ASP A 746 -5.25 -23.18 10.33
CA ASP A 746 -5.00 -24.55 10.82
C ASP A 746 -3.63 -24.72 11.51
N ALA A 747 -3.27 -23.73 12.33
CA ALA A 747 -1.96 -23.66 12.99
C ALA A 747 -1.65 -24.84 13.92
N ALA A 748 -2.65 -25.62 14.32
CA ALA A 748 -2.48 -26.80 15.17
C ALA A 748 -2.02 -28.05 14.38
N SER A 749 -2.43 -28.20 13.12
CA SER A 749 -2.16 -29.41 12.34
C SER A 749 -0.97 -29.23 11.40
N ALA A 750 -0.98 -28.15 10.60
CA ALA A 750 0.05 -27.86 9.61
C ALA A 750 0.94 -26.72 10.10
N THR A 751 1.83 -27.02 11.06
CA THR A 751 2.61 -26.00 11.77
C THR A 751 3.70 -25.36 10.91
N GLY A 752 4.19 -26.05 9.88
CA GLY A 752 5.34 -25.63 9.06
C GLY A 752 6.69 -25.73 9.78
N HIS A 753 6.69 -26.04 11.08
CA HIS A 753 7.89 -26.19 11.90
C HIS A 753 8.46 -27.61 11.86
N THR A 754 9.65 -27.78 12.43
CA THR A 754 10.26 -29.12 12.60
C THR A 754 9.28 -30.09 13.27
N GLY A 755 9.05 -31.25 12.64
CA GLY A 755 8.11 -32.27 13.13
C GLY A 755 6.66 -32.12 12.65
N ALA A 756 6.37 -31.15 11.79
CA ALA A 756 5.06 -31.03 11.14
C ALA A 756 4.67 -32.33 10.42
N ARG A 757 3.43 -32.80 10.67
CA ARG A 757 2.88 -34.00 10.03
C ARG A 757 1.96 -33.70 8.87
N ALA A 758 1.26 -32.56 8.92
CA ALA A 758 0.40 -32.09 7.84
C ALA A 758 1.00 -30.85 7.17
N GLY A 759 0.56 -30.54 5.95
CA GLY A 759 1.05 -29.37 5.24
C GLY A 759 0.18 -28.97 4.05
N TYR A 760 0.23 -27.68 3.74
CA TYR A 760 -0.42 -27.05 2.60
C TYR A 760 0.59 -26.61 1.55
N ARG A 761 0.16 -26.54 0.29
CA ARG A 761 0.88 -25.85 -0.80
C ARG A 761 -0.08 -25.22 -1.81
N ALA A 762 0.46 -24.33 -2.64
CA ALA A 762 -0.23 -23.69 -3.77
C ALA A 762 -1.61 -23.07 -3.43
N PRO A 763 -1.67 -22.05 -2.55
CA PRO A 763 -2.92 -21.42 -2.15
C PRO A 763 -3.47 -20.45 -3.20
N VAL A 764 -4.77 -20.55 -3.50
CA VAL A 764 -5.50 -19.68 -4.44
C VAL A 764 -6.82 -19.25 -3.81
N SER A 765 -7.18 -17.97 -3.89
CA SER A 765 -8.49 -17.51 -3.38
C SER A 765 -9.64 -18.03 -4.24
N LEU A 766 -10.73 -18.45 -3.59
CA LEU A 766 -11.98 -18.83 -4.28
C LEU A 766 -13.05 -17.72 -4.16
N PRO A 767 -14.00 -17.65 -5.11
CA PRO A 767 -15.06 -16.64 -5.10
C PRO A 767 -15.93 -16.65 -3.84
N GLY A 768 -16.18 -17.83 -3.25
CA GLY A 768 -16.92 -17.99 -2.00
C GLY A 768 -16.20 -17.46 -0.74
N GLY A 769 -14.91 -17.13 -0.83
CA GLY A 769 -14.09 -16.67 0.29
C GLY A 769 -13.21 -17.74 0.94
N GLU A 770 -13.34 -18.99 0.49
CA GLU A 770 -12.42 -20.07 0.84
C GLU A 770 -11.09 -19.91 0.11
N VAL A 771 -10.09 -20.68 0.53
CA VAL A 771 -8.81 -20.81 -0.17
C VAL A 771 -8.71 -22.22 -0.73
N MET A 772 -8.49 -22.36 -2.03
CA MET A 772 -8.12 -23.64 -2.65
C MET A 772 -6.64 -23.92 -2.40
N VAL A 773 -6.32 -25.11 -1.89
CA VAL A 773 -4.96 -25.55 -1.56
C VAL A 773 -4.80 -27.03 -1.88
N SER A 774 -3.55 -27.47 -2.10
CA SER A 774 -3.22 -28.88 -1.97
C SER A 774 -2.86 -29.18 -0.51
N TYR A 775 -3.52 -30.16 0.09
CA TYR A 775 -3.37 -30.52 1.50
C TYR A 775 -3.00 -31.99 1.66
N ALA A 776 -2.02 -32.26 2.51
CA ALA A 776 -1.71 -33.60 3.01
C ALA A 776 -1.90 -33.60 4.53
N SER A 777 -2.73 -34.51 5.04
CA SER A 777 -2.89 -34.75 6.48
C SER A 777 -1.71 -35.51 7.09
N ASP A 778 -1.00 -36.28 6.26
CA ASP A 778 0.25 -36.96 6.59
C ASP A 778 1.25 -36.81 5.44
N LEU A 779 2.27 -35.96 5.65
CA LEU A 779 3.34 -35.70 4.69
C LEU A 779 4.19 -36.94 4.43
N SER A 780 4.18 -37.93 5.32
CA SER A 780 4.92 -39.19 5.13
C SER A 780 4.33 -40.10 4.05
N THR A 781 3.09 -39.85 3.61
CA THR A 781 2.47 -40.60 2.50
C THR A 781 2.55 -39.87 1.16
N GLY A 782 2.85 -38.57 1.17
CA GLY A 782 2.88 -37.73 -0.03
C GLY A 782 1.53 -37.60 -0.74
N SER A 783 0.44 -37.96 -0.07
CA SER A 783 -0.92 -38.02 -0.64
C SER A 783 -1.63 -36.68 -0.50
N PHE A 784 -1.32 -35.75 -1.40
CA PHE A 784 -1.99 -34.44 -1.43
C PHE A 784 -3.36 -34.53 -2.12
N GLN A 785 -4.33 -33.82 -1.55
CA GLN A 785 -5.67 -33.62 -2.09
C GLN A 785 -5.94 -32.13 -2.32
N THR A 786 -6.63 -31.79 -3.40
CA THR A 786 -7.12 -30.42 -3.61
C THR A 786 -8.37 -30.18 -2.78
N VAL A 787 -8.29 -29.22 -1.86
CA VAL A 787 -9.38 -28.85 -0.94
C VAL A 787 -9.65 -27.35 -0.99
N ALA A 788 -10.90 -26.95 -0.75
CA ALA A 788 -11.27 -25.61 -0.31
C ALA A 788 -11.21 -25.58 1.22
N ILE A 789 -10.43 -24.66 1.79
CA ILE A 789 -10.37 -24.42 3.24
C ILE A 789 -11.01 -23.09 3.58
N ASP A 790 -11.90 -23.09 4.57
CA ASP A 790 -12.39 -21.86 5.19
C ASP A 790 -11.26 -21.26 6.04
N PRO A 791 -10.76 -20.06 5.70
CA PRO A 791 -9.63 -19.44 6.39
C PRO A 791 -9.94 -19.00 7.84
N ARG A 792 -11.19 -19.14 8.30
CA ARG A 792 -11.65 -18.85 9.66
C ARG A 792 -11.74 -20.09 10.52
N THR A 793 -12.47 -21.08 10.03
CA THR A 793 -12.81 -22.28 10.80
C THR A 793 -11.81 -23.41 10.57
N ALA A 794 -10.94 -23.29 9.55
CA ALA A 794 -10.08 -24.35 9.06
C ALA A 794 -10.83 -25.60 8.57
N ASN A 795 -12.15 -25.51 8.38
CA ASN A 795 -12.95 -26.58 7.78
C ASN A 795 -12.55 -26.74 6.32
N ARG A 796 -12.44 -28.00 5.87
CA ARG A 796 -11.98 -28.35 4.52
C ARG A 796 -13.06 -29.12 3.77
N THR A 797 -13.23 -28.79 2.49
CA THR A 797 -14.07 -29.51 1.54
C THR A 797 -13.17 -30.03 0.42
N VAL A 798 -13.16 -31.34 0.19
CA VAL A 798 -12.41 -31.93 -0.94
C VAL A 798 -13.09 -31.52 -2.25
N LEU A 799 -12.33 -30.86 -3.15
CA LEU A 799 -12.86 -30.38 -4.43
C LEU A 799 -12.67 -31.39 -5.56
N LEU A 800 -11.54 -32.10 -5.58
CA LEU A 800 -11.22 -33.12 -6.57
C LEU A 800 -11.28 -34.50 -5.92
N THR A 801 -12.24 -35.32 -6.33
CA THR A 801 -12.50 -36.66 -5.80
C THR A 801 -12.22 -37.74 -6.85
N GLY A 802 -12.12 -39.02 -6.45
CA GLY A 802 -12.12 -40.13 -7.41
C GLY A 802 -10.85 -40.35 -8.25
N GLY A 803 -9.67 -40.04 -7.70
CA GLY A 803 -8.37 -40.29 -8.37
C GLY A 803 -7.89 -41.74 -8.28
N ALA A 804 -6.96 -42.12 -9.17
CA ALA A 804 -6.31 -43.44 -9.10
C ALA A 804 -5.48 -43.57 -7.82
N ALA A 805 -5.48 -44.76 -7.22
CA ALA A 805 -4.67 -45.03 -6.03
C ALA A 805 -3.18 -44.72 -6.28
N GLY A 806 -2.54 -44.07 -5.30
CA GLY A 806 -1.14 -43.66 -5.42
C GLY A 806 -0.92 -42.39 -6.25
N THR A 807 -1.96 -41.67 -6.65
CA THR A 807 -1.84 -40.34 -7.29
C THR A 807 -2.19 -39.20 -6.34
N ALA A 808 -1.61 -38.04 -6.58
CA ALA A 808 -1.90 -36.79 -5.89
C ALA A 808 -2.42 -35.75 -6.90
N GLN A 809 -3.39 -34.93 -6.48
CA GLN A 809 -3.87 -33.77 -7.23
C GLN A 809 -3.34 -32.51 -6.54
N VAL A 810 -2.51 -31.75 -7.26
CA VAL A 810 -1.77 -30.61 -6.70
C VAL A 810 -1.78 -29.39 -7.62
N ASP A 811 -1.35 -28.26 -7.08
CA ASP A 811 -1.12 -27.00 -7.79
C ASP A 811 -2.34 -26.55 -8.60
N ALA A 812 -3.54 -26.72 -8.02
CA ALA A 812 -4.78 -26.40 -8.68
C ALA A 812 -5.00 -24.88 -8.78
N VAL A 813 -5.56 -24.43 -9.91
CA VAL A 813 -5.97 -23.05 -10.19
C VAL A 813 -7.38 -23.05 -10.80
N LEU A 814 -8.14 -21.98 -10.56
CA LEU A 814 -9.51 -21.83 -11.07
C LEU A 814 -9.50 -21.03 -12.37
N ALA A 815 -10.15 -21.52 -13.42
CA ALA A 815 -10.18 -20.86 -14.72
C ALA A 815 -11.41 -19.97 -14.87
N TYR A 816 -11.30 -18.69 -14.50
CA TYR A 816 -12.37 -17.71 -14.66
C TYR A 816 -11.86 -16.45 -15.37
N LYS A 817 -12.80 -15.75 -16.01
CA LYS A 817 -12.56 -14.52 -16.75
C LYS A 817 -12.65 -13.29 -15.83
N TYR A 818 -11.73 -12.36 -16.00
CA TYR A 818 -11.75 -11.05 -15.38
C TYR A 818 -11.25 -9.96 -16.35
N PRO A 819 -11.64 -8.67 -16.17
CA PRO A 819 -11.24 -7.62 -17.08
C PRO A 819 -9.71 -7.43 -17.07
N PRO A 820 -9.08 -7.24 -18.24
CA PRO A 820 -7.65 -6.91 -18.32
C PRO A 820 -7.29 -5.71 -17.43
N ARG A 821 -6.20 -5.80 -16.68
CA ARG A 821 -5.72 -4.72 -15.81
C ARG A 821 -4.38 -4.18 -16.27
N ALA A 822 -4.17 -2.88 -16.10
CA ALA A 822 -2.92 -2.23 -16.48
C ALA A 822 -1.74 -2.73 -15.63
N LEU A 823 -0.54 -2.61 -16.19
CA LEU A 823 0.71 -2.93 -15.52
C LEU A 823 1.23 -1.71 -14.76
N TYR A 824 2.03 -1.95 -13.72
CA TYR A 824 2.50 -0.88 -12.84
C TYR A 824 3.91 -0.42 -13.23
N ASP A 825 4.00 0.81 -13.72
CA ASP A 825 5.26 1.51 -13.96
C ASP A 825 5.61 2.43 -12.78
N ASN A 826 6.89 2.76 -12.64
CA ASN A 826 7.36 3.65 -11.60
C ASN A 826 6.74 5.05 -11.73
N ARG A 827 6.26 5.60 -10.62
CA ARG A 827 5.65 6.94 -10.58
C ARG A 827 6.29 7.76 -9.47
N ARG A 828 6.68 9.00 -9.78
CA ARG A 828 7.14 10.01 -8.80
C ARG A 828 6.04 10.51 -7.83
N GLN A 829 4.89 9.84 -7.75
CA GLN A 829 3.71 10.32 -7.03
C GLN A 829 3.62 9.88 -5.57
N LEU A 830 4.52 9.01 -5.12
CA LEU A 830 4.61 8.55 -3.73
C LEU A 830 5.85 9.14 -3.06
N VAL A 831 5.86 9.19 -1.73
CA VAL A 831 7.05 9.52 -0.93
C VAL A 831 8.27 8.68 -1.37
N PHE A 832 8.00 7.46 -1.82
CA PHE A 832 8.96 6.53 -2.40
C PHE A 832 8.59 6.35 -3.85
N GLY A 833 9.41 6.85 -4.76
CA GLY A 833 9.11 6.77 -6.17
C GLY A 833 10.30 7.16 -7.01
N GLY A 834 10.21 6.78 -8.27
CA GLY A 834 11.24 7.02 -9.24
C GLY A 834 10.68 7.23 -10.63
N ASN A 835 11.59 7.22 -11.59
CA ASN A 835 11.29 7.17 -13.01
C ASN A 835 12.43 6.46 -13.74
N ALA A 836 12.16 5.96 -14.93
CA ALA A 836 13.22 5.57 -15.85
C ALA A 836 13.86 6.83 -16.48
N GLY A 837 15.18 6.92 -16.39
CA GLY A 837 16.04 7.90 -17.04
C GLY A 837 16.63 7.36 -18.35
N GLY A 838 17.49 8.16 -18.99
CA GLY A 838 17.99 7.87 -20.34
C GLY A 838 19.23 6.96 -20.44
N ASP A 839 19.90 6.63 -19.33
CA ASP A 839 21.08 5.77 -19.32
C ASP A 839 20.72 4.36 -18.84
N PRO A 840 20.47 3.39 -19.75
CA PRO A 840 20.07 2.05 -19.36
C PRO A 840 21.19 1.23 -18.70
N GLY A 841 22.44 1.69 -18.73
CA GLY A 841 23.57 1.01 -18.07
C GLY A 841 23.60 1.27 -16.57
N HIS A 842 23.05 2.39 -16.12
CA HIS A 842 23.15 2.84 -14.73
C HIS A 842 21.79 3.17 -14.11
N ALA A 843 21.80 3.27 -12.78
CA ALA A 843 20.71 3.80 -11.98
C ALA A 843 21.23 4.88 -11.04
N VAL A 844 20.38 5.87 -10.74
CA VAL A 844 20.66 6.92 -9.75
C VAL A 844 19.84 6.64 -8.49
N VAL A 845 20.56 6.44 -7.39
CA VAL A 845 19.98 6.29 -6.06
C VAL A 845 20.21 7.54 -5.26
N HIS A 846 19.15 8.06 -4.67
CA HIS A 846 19.20 9.09 -3.65
C HIS A 846 18.69 8.53 -2.33
N MET A 847 19.42 8.68 -1.24
CA MET A 847 18.93 8.42 0.10
C MET A 847 18.88 9.76 0.85
N PRO A 848 17.69 10.30 1.17
CA PRO A 848 17.58 11.53 1.95
C PRO A 848 18.20 11.40 3.35
N ASP A 849 18.28 10.18 3.88
CA ASP A 849 18.89 9.87 5.17
C ASP A 849 19.32 8.39 5.21
N ALA A 850 20.59 8.13 4.91
CA ALA A 850 21.11 6.77 4.81
C ALA A 850 21.10 6.02 6.17
N PRO A 851 21.53 6.62 7.30
CA PRO A 851 21.36 6.01 8.62
C PRO A 851 19.92 5.57 8.92
N LEU A 852 18.93 6.42 8.63
CA LEU A 852 17.54 6.07 8.88
C LEU A 852 17.05 4.91 8.00
N VAL A 853 17.27 4.96 6.68
CA VAL A 853 16.78 3.90 5.78
C VAL A 853 17.38 2.54 6.11
N PHE A 854 18.64 2.48 6.54
CA PHE A 854 19.28 1.23 6.97
C PHE A 854 18.62 0.58 8.18
N THR A 855 17.91 1.34 9.03
CA THR A 855 17.10 0.76 10.11
C THR A 855 15.92 -0.08 9.59
N LEU A 856 15.40 0.23 8.39
CA LEU A 856 14.35 -0.56 7.71
C LEU A 856 14.96 -1.74 6.94
N LEU A 857 16.08 -1.53 6.26
CA LEU A 857 16.75 -2.57 5.46
C LEU A 857 17.31 -3.71 6.33
N THR A 858 17.66 -3.41 7.59
CA THR A 858 18.28 -4.39 8.49
C THR A 858 17.40 -4.86 9.64
N GLY A 859 16.24 -4.24 9.86
CA GLY A 859 15.32 -4.59 10.96
C GLY A 859 13.85 -4.52 10.55
N ASN A 860 13.09 -5.56 10.90
CA ASN A 860 11.69 -5.74 10.52
C ASN A 860 10.73 -5.83 11.71
N LEU A 861 11.12 -5.35 12.90
CA LEU A 861 10.20 -5.23 14.03
C LEU A 861 9.47 -3.89 14.00
N ARG A 862 8.23 -3.88 14.47
CA ARG A 862 7.45 -2.67 14.72
C ARG A 862 7.81 -2.10 16.10
N ARG A 863 9.05 -1.67 16.25
CA ARG A 863 9.70 -1.16 17.47
C ARG A 863 10.53 0.09 17.14
N GLY A 864 11.13 0.70 18.17
CA GLY A 864 12.04 1.83 18.01
C GLY A 864 13.21 1.54 17.07
N ARG A 865 13.80 2.60 16.49
CA ARG A 865 14.82 2.53 15.44
C ARG A 865 16.18 3.00 15.97
N PRO A 866 17.27 2.25 15.76
CA PRO A 866 18.60 2.59 16.29
C PRO A 866 19.33 3.61 15.40
N VAL A 867 18.65 4.69 15.00
CA VAL A 867 19.19 5.67 14.05
C VAL A 867 20.48 6.30 14.58
N ASP A 868 20.52 6.66 15.86
CA ASP A 868 21.69 7.29 16.50
C ASP A 868 22.92 6.38 16.46
N ALA A 869 22.74 5.07 16.61
CA ALA A 869 23.84 4.11 16.50
C ALA A 869 24.43 4.07 15.08
N PHE A 870 23.64 4.43 14.07
CA PHE A 870 24.06 4.47 12.67
C PHE A 870 24.60 5.85 12.25
N ARG A 871 24.40 6.92 13.04
CA ARG A 871 24.92 8.28 12.77
C ARG A 871 26.44 8.40 12.79
N LYS A 872 27.15 7.40 13.28
CA LYS A 872 28.62 7.32 13.14
C LYS A 872 29.07 7.04 11.70
N ALA A 873 28.16 6.63 10.81
CA ALA A 873 28.46 6.41 9.41
C ALA A 873 28.94 7.69 8.72
N ARG A 874 29.94 7.55 7.86
CA ARG A 874 30.52 8.59 7.01
C ARG A 874 30.54 8.20 5.54
N PHE A 875 30.42 6.92 5.22
CA PHE A 875 30.41 6.42 3.85
C PHE A 875 29.30 5.41 3.61
N LEU A 876 28.76 5.42 2.40
CA LEU A 876 28.01 4.32 1.81
C LEU A 876 28.97 3.51 0.93
N ALA A 877 29.24 2.26 1.30
CA ALA A 877 29.97 1.30 0.49
C ALA A 877 28.99 0.38 -0.26
N ILE A 878 29.29 0.10 -1.52
CA ILE A 878 28.43 -0.71 -2.39
C ILE A 878 29.27 -1.84 -2.97
N TYR A 879 28.77 -3.05 -2.81
CA TYR A 879 29.42 -4.27 -3.25
C TYR A 879 28.59 -4.98 -4.32
N SER A 880 29.23 -5.72 -5.21
CA SER A 880 28.59 -6.77 -6.00
C SER A 880 28.97 -8.15 -5.48
N GLU A 881 28.15 -9.14 -5.79
CA GLU A 881 28.44 -10.55 -5.52
C GLU A 881 28.82 -11.26 -6.81
N GLY A 882 29.95 -11.97 -6.78
CA GLY A 882 30.33 -12.83 -7.89
C GLY A 882 29.35 -13.99 -8.06
N LEU A 883 29.02 -14.30 -9.32
CA LEU A 883 28.20 -15.45 -9.68
C LEU A 883 29.01 -16.75 -9.60
N CYS A 884 28.35 -17.87 -9.26
CA CYS A 884 29.00 -19.18 -9.21
C CYS A 884 28.74 -20.00 -10.49
N PRO A 885 29.73 -20.25 -11.38
CA PRO A 885 29.54 -20.99 -12.63
C PRO A 885 29.42 -22.52 -12.46
N GLY A 886 28.85 -23.01 -11.34
CA GLY A 886 28.48 -24.42 -11.15
C GLY A 886 29.51 -25.34 -10.48
N ASN A 887 30.78 -24.94 -10.36
CA ASN A 887 31.85 -25.74 -9.74
C ASN A 887 32.47 -25.09 -8.48
N CYS A 888 31.79 -24.14 -7.88
CA CYS A 888 32.33 -23.41 -6.72
C CYS A 888 32.22 -24.22 -5.43
N THR A 889 33.03 -23.83 -4.45
CA THR A 889 33.03 -24.42 -3.11
C THR A 889 32.53 -23.41 -2.08
N ARG A 890 31.87 -23.90 -1.05
CA ARG A 890 31.46 -23.09 0.11
C ARG A 890 32.70 -22.79 0.96
N GLY A 891 32.80 -21.56 1.45
CA GLY A 891 33.81 -21.16 2.42
C GLY A 891 33.51 -21.69 3.83
N GLY A 892 34.33 -21.31 4.81
CA GLY A 892 34.16 -21.70 6.21
C GLY A 892 32.85 -21.24 6.85
N ASN A 893 32.21 -20.21 6.29
CA ASN A 893 30.88 -19.73 6.68
C ASN A 893 29.72 -20.52 6.03
N GLY A 894 30.02 -21.54 5.22
CA GLY A 894 29.01 -22.42 4.64
C GLY A 894 28.25 -21.83 3.44
N ILE A 895 28.77 -20.77 2.82
CA ILE A 895 28.26 -20.17 1.57
C ILE A 895 29.41 -19.96 0.57
N PHE A 896 29.10 -19.88 -0.73
CA PHE A 896 30.01 -19.29 -1.70
C PHE A 896 29.98 -17.76 -1.59
N GLU A 897 31.14 -17.10 -1.56
CA GLU A 897 31.23 -15.65 -1.51
C GLU A 897 32.42 -15.18 -2.34
N ASN A 898 32.15 -14.26 -3.27
CA ASN A 898 33.15 -13.59 -4.08
C ASN A 898 32.75 -12.11 -4.20
N ARG A 899 32.71 -11.45 -3.04
CA ARG A 899 32.20 -10.09 -2.91
C ARG A 899 33.25 -9.09 -3.38
N GLN A 900 32.87 -8.16 -4.24
CA GLN A 900 33.74 -7.10 -4.76
C GLN A 900 33.20 -5.73 -4.37
N LEU A 901 34.07 -4.85 -3.86
CA LEU A 901 33.71 -3.46 -3.61
C LEU A 901 33.65 -2.73 -4.96
N LEU A 902 32.48 -2.21 -5.32
CA LEU A 902 32.30 -1.37 -6.52
C LEU A 902 32.76 0.07 -6.27
N GLY A 903 32.60 0.55 -5.04
CA GLY A 903 33.03 1.87 -4.63
C GLY A 903 32.40 2.35 -3.33
N THR A 904 32.81 3.55 -2.91
CA THR A 904 32.31 4.21 -1.70
C THR A 904 31.93 5.65 -2.02
N ALA A 905 30.82 6.14 -1.45
CA ALA A 905 30.41 7.53 -1.52
C ALA A 905 30.36 8.15 -0.11
N PRO A 906 30.87 9.37 0.09
CA PRO A 906 30.73 10.07 1.36
C PRO A 906 29.26 10.45 1.60
N LEU A 907 28.83 10.37 2.86
CA LEU A 907 27.55 10.93 3.31
C LEU A 907 27.71 12.44 3.54
N ALA A 908 26.68 13.21 3.21
CA ALA A 908 26.59 14.61 3.61
C ALA A 908 26.36 14.76 5.12
N ASP A 909 26.45 15.97 5.65
CA ASP A 909 26.31 16.26 7.09
C ASP A 909 24.94 15.84 7.67
N ASP A 910 23.89 15.88 6.84
CA ASP A 910 22.54 15.41 7.20
C ASP A 910 22.38 13.87 7.07
N GLY A 911 23.43 13.16 6.65
CA GLY A 911 23.44 11.72 6.38
C GLY A 911 22.89 11.34 5.02
N SER A 912 22.57 12.31 4.15
CA SER A 912 22.08 12.06 2.80
C SER A 912 23.20 11.67 1.84
N VAL A 913 22.85 10.94 0.78
CA VAL A 913 23.80 10.54 -0.27
C VAL A 913 23.09 10.36 -1.61
N ARG A 914 23.79 10.68 -2.70
CA ARG A 914 23.32 10.44 -4.07
C ARG A 914 24.42 9.75 -4.88
N VAL A 915 24.12 8.57 -5.40
CA VAL A 915 25.07 7.74 -6.15
C VAL A 915 24.50 7.34 -7.50
N GLN A 916 25.39 7.13 -8.46
CA GLN A 916 25.12 6.45 -9.71
C GLN A 916 25.80 5.07 -9.64
N VAL A 917 25.04 4.01 -9.89
CA VAL A 917 25.46 2.62 -9.71
C VAL A 917 25.10 1.81 -10.95
N PRO A 918 25.75 0.66 -11.20
CA PRO A 918 25.43 -0.19 -12.33
C PRO A 918 24.01 -0.74 -12.19
N SER A 919 23.22 -0.66 -13.25
CA SER A 919 21.92 -1.32 -13.32
C SER A 919 22.10 -2.82 -13.59
N GLN A 920 21.02 -3.60 -13.44
CA GLN A 920 21.00 -5.02 -13.79
C GLN A 920 22.14 -5.83 -13.14
N THR A 921 22.45 -5.49 -11.89
CA THR A 921 23.54 -6.07 -11.10
C THR A 921 23.06 -6.22 -9.66
N GLY A 922 23.22 -7.41 -9.08
CA GLY A 922 23.01 -7.62 -7.65
C GLY A 922 24.03 -6.83 -6.82
N VAL A 923 23.54 -5.98 -5.91
CA VAL A 923 24.35 -5.14 -5.04
C VAL A 923 24.02 -5.32 -3.56
N VAL A 924 25.02 -5.17 -2.70
CA VAL A 924 24.89 -5.14 -1.24
C VAL A 924 25.36 -3.78 -0.74
N LEU A 925 24.55 -3.15 0.10
CA LEU A 925 24.83 -1.81 0.65
C LEU A 925 25.32 -1.92 2.10
N GLU A 926 26.30 -1.08 2.45
CA GLU A 926 26.92 -1.03 3.77
C GLU A 926 27.17 0.42 4.20
N LEU A 927 26.83 0.76 5.43
CA LEU A 927 27.27 2.00 6.06
C LEU A 927 28.59 1.76 6.77
N GLN A 928 29.55 2.65 6.57
CA GLN A 928 30.88 2.60 7.19
C GLN A 928 31.20 3.88 7.94
N ASP A 929 31.98 3.79 9.01
CA ASP A 929 32.45 4.95 9.78
C ASP A 929 33.65 5.66 9.12
N GLY A 930 34.23 6.67 9.80
CA GLY A 930 35.38 7.42 9.30
C GLY A 930 36.66 6.60 9.10
N ASN A 931 36.74 5.39 9.67
CA ASN A 931 37.85 4.45 9.49
C ASN A 931 37.51 3.36 8.47
N HIS A 932 36.43 3.52 7.68
CA HIS A 932 35.90 2.51 6.78
C HIS A 932 35.50 1.19 7.47
N SER A 933 35.23 1.22 8.78
CA SER A 933 34.73 0.06 9.51
C SER A 933 33.21 -0.06 9.38
N THR A 934 32.70 -1.29 9.26
CA THR A 934 31.27 -1.55 9.12
C THR A 934 30.47 -1.02 10.32
N VAL A 935 29.50 -0.15 10.05
CA VAL A 935 28.47 0.28 11.01
C VAL A 935 27.28 -0.66 10.95
N VAL A 936 26.78 -0.90 9.74
CA VAL A 936 25.66 -1.80 9.47
C VAL A 936 25.68 -2.20 8.00
N LYS A 937 25.34 -3.46 7.71
CA LYS A 937 25.36 -4.04 6.36
C LYS A 937 24.04 -4.74 6.06
N MET A 938 23.59 -4.64 4.80
CA MET A 938 22.48 -5.47 4.33
C MET A 938 22.88 -6.96 4.32
N GLY A 939 21.98 -7.83 4.78
CA GLY A 939 22.15 -9.29 4.72
C GLY A 939 21.59 -9.91 3.44
N GLU A 940 21.34 -9.10 2.42
CA GLU A 940 20.63 -9.50 1.21
C GLU A 940 21.02 -8.57 0.05
N GLU A 941 20.93 -9.10 -1.17
CA GLU A 941 21.13 -8.31 -2.37
C GLU A 941 19.91 -7.43 -2.69
N HIS A 942 20.21 -6.33 -3.36
CA HIS A 942 19.27 -5.44 -4.01
C HIS A 942 19.66 -5.33 -5.49
N GLN A 943 18.79 -4.80 -6.33
CA GLN A 943 19.11 -4.50 -7.72
C GLN A 943 18.41 -3.22 -8.11
N LEU A 944 18.89 -2.59 -9.17
CA LEU A 944 18.27 -1.43 -9.77
C LEU A 944 18.04 -1.65 -11.26
N GLY A 945 16.91 -1.16 -11.73
CA GLY A 945 16.47 -1.27 -13.10
C GLY A 945 17.25 -0.38 -14.07
N PRO A 946 17.15 -0.63 -15.38
CA PRO A 946 17.80 0.19 -16.41
C PRO A 946 17.31 1.64 -16.35
N GLY A 947 18.23 2.59 -16.20
CA GLY A 947 17.92 4.02 -16.10
C GLY A 947 17.18 4.42 -14.83
N GLU A 948 16.98 3.52 -13.87
CA GLU A 948 16.16 3.81 -12.69
C GLU A 948 16.71 5.03 -11.92
N GLN A 949 15.86 6.00 -11.65
CA GLN A 949 16.14 7.08 -10.71
C GLN A 949 15.20 6.90 -9.53
N ILE A 950 15.73 6.63 -8.34
CA ILE A 950 14.93 6.34 -7.16
C ILE A 950 15.41 7.14 -5.96
N SER A 951 14.46 7.65 -5.16
CA SER A 951 14.74 8.15 -3.81
C SER A 951 14.31 7.08 -2.79
N MET A 952 15.28 6.52 -2.07
CA MET A 952 15.09 5.48 -1.07
C MET A 952 15.04 6.06 0.34
N GLY A 953 13.91 5.86 1.02
CA GLY A 953 13.70 6.35 2.38
C GLY A 953 13.19 7.80 2.43
N ILE A 954 13.23 8.37 3.63
CA ILE A 954 12.77 9.74 3.92
C ILE A 954 13.69 10.35 4.97
N ALA A 955 13.76 11.68 5.04
CA ALA A 955 14.46 12.37 6.11
C ALA A 955 13.88 12.04 7.50
N GLN A 956 14.76 11.92 8.51
CA GLN A 956 14.37 11.55 9.89
C GLN A 956 13.17 12.34 10.46
N PRO A 957 13.07 13.68 10.31
CA PRO A 957 11.96 14.45 10.89
C PRO A 957 10.58 14.09 10.34
N LEU A 958 10.51 13.46 9.17
CA LEU A 958 9.27 13.08 8.49
C LEU A 958 8.96 11.58 8.59
N PHE A 959 9.87 10.76 9.10
CA PHE A 959 9.70 9.31 9.16
C PHE A 959 8.46 8.88 9.94
N ASP A 960 8.24 9.48 11.11
CA ASP A 960 7.09 9.15 11.95
C ASP A 960 5.74 9.52 11.28
N ALA A 961 5.79 10.44 10.31
CA ALA A 961 4.63 10.86 9.53
C ALA A 961 4.33 9.95 8.33
N VAL A 962 5.29 9.13 7.87
CA VAL A 962 5.15 8.33 6.65
C VAL A 962 5.30 6.83 6.91
N CYS A 963 6.41 6.43 7.51
CA CYS A 963 6.80 5.03 7.63
C CYS A 963 6.23 4.37 8.90
N ALA A 964 6.08 5.15 9.98
CA ALA A 964 5.82 4.61 11.31
C ALA A 964 4.43 3.98 11.47
N GLY A 965 3.45 4.35 10.64
CA GLY A 965 2.14 3.70 10.59
C GLY A 965 2.24 2.17 10.41
N CYS A 966 3.19 1.75 9.57
CA CYS A 966 3.50 0.33 9.35
C CYS A 966 4.69 -0.11 10.21
N HIS A 967 5.79 0.64 10.21
CA HIS A 967 7.08 0.20 10.75
C HIS A 967 7.35 0.55 12.22
N GLY A 968 6.45 1.28 12.88
CA GLY A 968 6.69 1.83 14.23
C GLY A 968 7.52 3.11 14.17
N SER A 969 7.41 3.96 15.19
CA SER A 969 8.11 5.24 15.26
C SER A 969 9.60 5.07 15.56
N ILE A 970 10.38 6.14 15.39
CA ILE A 970 11.80 6.14 15.74
C ILE A 970 11.99 5.84 17.23
N THR A 971 11.17 6.43 18.10
CA THR A 971 11.23 6.24 19.55
C THR A 971 10.71 4.86 19.97
N GLY A 972 9.85 4.25 19.15
CA GLY A 972 9.08 3.05 19.51
C GLY A 972 7.76 3.36 20.21
N HIS A 973 7.45 4.63 20.47
CA HIS A 973 6.18 5.04 21.06
C HIS A 973 5.07 5.17 20.02
N GLU A 974 3.89 4.61 20.31
CA GLU A 974 2.73 4.64 19.40
C GLU A 974 2.16 6.05 19.19
N VAL A 975 2.22 6.89 20.23
CA VAL A 975 1.75 8.29 20.18
C VAL A 975 2.59 9.20 19.30
N ASP A 976 3.78 8.78 18.89
CA ASP A 976 4.62 9.54 17.94
C ASP A 976 4.22 9.27 16.48
N VAL A 977 3.48 8.19 16.21
CA VAL A 977 2.95 7.88 14.88
C VAL A 977 1.82 8.85 14.53
N ARG A 978 2.04 9.68 13.51
CA ARG A 978 1.13 10.77 13.14
C ARG A 978 1.04 10.95 11.62
N VAL A 979 0.19 11.87 11.16
CA VAL A 979 0.14 12.30 9.77
C VAL A 979 0.61 13.75 9.69
N SER A 980 1.41 14.07 8.67
CA SER A 980 1.85 15.45 8.38
C SER A 980 1.70 15.77 6.90
N ALA A 981 1.23 16.97 6.57
CA ALA A 981 1.12 17.42 5.18
C ALA A 981 2.51 17.67 4.54
N ASP A 982 3.49 18.12 5.33
CA ASP A 982 4.87 18.40 4.88
C ASP A 982 5.58 17.15 4.38
N ALA A 983 5.10 15.96 4.75
CA ALA A 983 5.64 14.70 4.25
C ALA A 983 5.52 14.56 2.72
N LEU A 984 4.56 15.23 2.07
CA LEU A 984 4.38 15.13 0.63
C LEU A 984 5.34 16.04 -0.15
N THR A 985 5.75 17.17 0.42
CA THR A 985 6.56 18.19 -0.25
C THR A 985 8.02 18.19 0.22
N GLY A 986 8.30 17.78 1.45
CA GLY A 986 9.63 17.78 2.06
C GLY A 986 10.34 16.43 2.10
N ALA A 987 9.67 15.33 1.72
CA ALA A 987 10.22 13.98 1.89
C ALA A 987 11.60 13.75 1.25
N SER A 988 11.82 14.33 0.08
CA SER A 988 13.07 14.21 -0.68
C SER A 988 14.05 15.36 -0.42
N ALA A 989 13.69 16.35 0.40
CA ALA A 989 14.58 17.46 0.72
C ALA A 989 15.78 16.97 1.53
N SER A 990 16.98 17.25 1.05
CA SER A 990 18.26 16.89 1.68
C SER A 990 19.40 17.64 1.00
N VAL A 991 20.57 17.67 1.63
CA VAL A 991 21.80 18.28 1.08
C VAL A 991 22.18 17.63 -0.25
N SER A 992 22.04 16.31 -0.39
CA SER A 992 22.44 15.59 -1.61
C SER A 992 21.40 15.62 -2.75
N ALA A 993 20.19 16.15 -2.54
CA ALA A 993 19.10 16.06 -3.52
C ALA A 993 19.44 16.72 -4.87
N GLY A 994 20.10 17.88 -4.82
CA GLY A 994 20.56 18.63 -5.99
C GLY A 994 21.99 18.31 -6.43
N ALA A 995 22.72 17.47 -5.68
CA ALA A 995 24.12 17.17 -5.97
C ALA A 995 24.28 16.29 -7.21
N THR A 996 25.44 16.40 -7.87
CA THR A 996 25.86 15.42 -8.88
C THR A 996 26.05 14.05 -8.21
N PRO A 997 25.44 12.96 -8.72
CA PRO A 997 25.63 11.63 -8.16
C PRO A 997 27.12 11.21 -8.17
N VAL A 998 27.57 10.55 -7.10
CA VAL A 998 28.90 9.92 -7.06
C VAL A 998 28.86 8.63 -7.87
N GLN A 999 29.72 8.50 -8.88
CA GLN A 999 29.84 7.28 -9.68
C GLN A 999 30.44 6.13 -8.85
N ILE A 1000 29.79 4.98 -8.89
CA ILE A 1000 30.20 3.76 -8.20
C ILE A 1000 30.29 2.63 -9.23
N GLY A 1001 31.45 1.99 -9.32
CA GLY A 1001 31.69 0.96 -10.33
C GLY A 1001 31.80 1.52 -11.77
N PRO A 1002 32.00 0.61 -12.74
CA PRO A 1002 32.14 0.94 -14.16
C PRO A 1002 30.83 1.38 -14.81
#